data_AF-A0A7S2ZCK5-F1
#
_entry.id   AF-A0A7S2ZCK5-F1
#
_cell.length_a   1.000
_cell.length_b   1.000
_cell.length_c   1.000
_cell.angle_alpha   90.00
_cell.angle_beta   90.00
_cell.angle_gamma   90.00
#
_symmetry.space_group_name_H-M   'P 1'
#
loop_
_entity.id
_entity.type
_entity.pdbx_description
1 polymer ?
#
loop_
_entity_poly.entity_id
_entity_poly.type
_entity_poly.pdbx_seq_one_letter_code
_entity_poly.pdbx_strand_id
1 'polypeptide(L)'
;MQRKMAGVKLGLGVVLICTFLISFGNAQNENARFAQSQSDTISKDSRQATFACVYTASRQRQLVLKFKRADNGNLIGGFRFLTVPAGTNKGVNFKVTLSPELANLNRVEVQLELWPMNGSTPDALSRVRKVFNLSASSGVGSNGCTPKPSEFPGKSISTLKCENIMVDLPFNLKFNGSSGGLKDSKGVGTGFTAYVPADKGDSYRRQHLTVRNGALVVTSKNGTWGGRSVNMMVNPLSVGLPLPNRKLRVRIDFAVPKGLGGDNERLCLFLAATNDDYIQICVISRPNGLRYSVQKEENGKVVMSEQSKLNGSLPGNRKMRLQLIISAFEKNTVVASYALGNGGFKKVATTNVKGLIVSKDQATIDPDTKTRSLCGFVTSAGKSKESPKWVVDDFEVVRLEVKETPAPTKPPGEPEIDFDLFHLPVTLPVSLVWTPDKTMLVLTSQSTVLEFKIDAERQRIISRKKYSLPLKDRLSLGITVDPDWAKGQKCIWVSHSKAYNADRKANSGSISRFCGNNFQNAKTVIWGLPTSDSAHATNQIKFMKNGSLLIAQGGNTGAGGTAMQYGAFYYPEQPLSAAVLIAPVQRAGFKGNCTPSQSERNLDQTRKANKAKPNCDVEVFSSGLRNIWDFDFHPNGRIYATDNAVGSGRATHPKLPKGWKPGDDCNDPLTRSDELSKYVVVDRPDVLLELREGRYYGHPNPSRNECISSAGNPTRGVDARLAGPSSEGRSYAFEITSYPVGTQAQGNEKGLFPYKEPLLPLGLSKSANGIIAYRGNAFCGAMKGDLLVAYYSVGDQIKRFKLNNAGTKVVFDETLRRSTKSTGGEEMNNPLSIAQDDDGNIYVAEYRNARISVFVPKPVKC
;
A
#
# COMPACT_ATOMS: atom_id res chain seq x y z
N MET A 1 -32.10 9.47 7.57
CA MET A 1 -31.46 9.78 6.27
C MET A 1 -30.18 10.58 6.49
N GLN A 2 -29.02 9.99 6.18
CA GLN A 2 -27.72 10.69 6.13
C GLN A 2 -27.37 10.95 4.66
N ARG A 3 -27.59 12.17 4.14
CA ARG A 3 -27.06 12.56 2.83
C ARG A 3 -25.65 13.12 3.02
N LYS A 4 -24.62 12.50 2.42
CA LYS A 4 -23.33 13.15 2.20
C LYS A 4 -23.38 13.85 0.85
N MET A 5 -23.17 15.16 0.81
CA MET A 5 -23.06 15.92 -0.44
C MET A 5 -21.62 16.42 -0.60
N ALA A 6 -21.10 16.34 -1.82
CA ALA A 6 -19.79 16.85 -2.20
C ALA A 6 -19.80 18.39 -2.28
N GLY A 7 -18.72 19.03 -1.82
CA GLY A 7 -18.57 20.48 -1.89
C GLY A 7 -17.91 20.93 -3.20
N VAL A 8 -18.28 22.13 -3.66
CA VAL A 8 -17.56 22.87 -4.71
C VAL A 8 -16.39 23.62 -4.08
N LYS A 9 -15.21 23.49 -4.70
CA LYS A 9 -13.91 23.98 -4.24
C LYS A 9 -13.79 25.50 -4.50
N LEU A 10 -13.67 26.31 -3.45
CA LEU A 10 -13.24 27.70 -3.54
C LEU A 10 -12.08 27.90 -2.55
N GLY A 11 -10.84 27.74 -3.04
CA GLY A 11 -9.61 27.96 -2.26
C GLY A 11 -8.98 26.70 -1.62
N LEU A 12 -7.69 26.80 -1.31
CA LEU A 12 -6.74 25.76 -0.90
C LEU A 12 -7.28 24.71 0.11
N GLY A 13 -7.13 23.42 -0.25
CA GLY A 13 -6.59 22.41 0.67
C GLY A 13 -7.43 21.79 1.78
N VAL A 14 -8.75 21.57 1.65
CA VAL A 14 -9.53 20.87 2.70
C VAL A 14 -10.43 19.75 2.15
N VAL A 15 -10.31 18.53 2.72
CA VAL A 15 -11.27 17.42 2.54
C VAL A 15 -12.10 17.28 3.82
N LEU A 16 -13.43 17.31 3.72
CA LEU A 16 -14.36 17.21 4.84
C LEU A 16 -15.36 16.07 4.66
N ILE A 17 -15.72 15.39 5.76
CA ILE A 17 -16.77 14.36 5.78
C ILE A 17 -17.76 14.67 6.91
N CYS A 18 -18.97 15.13 6.59
CA CYS A 18 -20.07 15.32 7.56
C CYS A 18 -21.06 14.14 7.58
N THR A 19 -21.77 13.94 8.70
CA THR A 19 -22.82 12.92 8.84
C THR A 19 -24.00 13.46 9.66
N PHE A 20 -25.24 13.31 9.19
CA PHE A 20 -26.46 13.97 9.72
C PHE A 20 -27.38 13.06 10.58
N LEU A 21 -28.24 13.62 11.42
CA LEU A 21 -29.42 12.95 12.05
C LEU A 21 -30.57 13.98 12.06
N ILE A 22 -31.81 13.59 11.70
CA ILE A 22 -32.94 14.51 11.44
C ILE A 22 -34.19 14.05 12.22
N SER A 23 -34.89 14.97 12.89
CA SER A 23 -36.27 14.85 13.39
C SER A 23 -37.11 16.10 13.02
N PHE A 24 -38.45 16.06 13.17
CA PHE A 24 -39.39 17.05 12.60
C PHE A 24 -40.21 17.84 13.65
N GLY A 25 -40.43 19.15 13.40
CA GLY A 25 -41.35 20.04 14.14
C GLY A 25 -41.48 21.45 13.49
N ASN A 26 -42.60 22.15 13.71
CA ASN A 26 -42.96 23.45 13.10
C ASN A 26 -42.35 24.66 13.84
N ALA A 27 -42.01 25.74 13.13
CA ALA A 27 -41.49 26.97 13.75
C ALA A 27 -41.82 28.27 12.98
N GLN A 28 -41.81 29.41 13.71
CA GLN A 28 -42.37 30.71 13.29
C GLN A 28 -41.34 31.83 13.01
N ASN A 29 -40.05 31.70 13.38
CA ASN A 29 -39.02 32.77 13.22
C ASN A 29 -37.72 32.26 12.56
N GLU A 30 -36.97 33.12 11.83
CA GLU A 30 -35.67 32.78 11.22
C GLU A 30 -34.52 33.00 12.20
N ASN A 31 -33.78 31.95 12.57
CA ASN A 31 -32.61 32.04 13.48
C ASN A 31 -31.67 30.85 13.29
N ALA A 32 -30.36 31.05 13.49
CA ALA A 32 -29.38 29.98 13.67
C ALA A 32 -28.73 30.09 15.06
N ARG A 33 -28.29 28.97 15.66
CA ARG A 33 -27.49 28.96 16.90
C ARG A 33 -26.69 27.66 17.08
N PHE A 34 -25.60 27.70 17.84
CA PHE A 34 -24.91 26.48 18.30
C PHE A 34 -25.65 25.87 19.51
N ALA A 35 -25.70 24.55 19.62
CA ALA A 35 -26.32 23.86 20.77
C ALA A 35 -25.46 23.97 22.05
N GLN A 36 -26.10 24.00 23.21
CA GLN A 36 -25.55 24.51 24.47
C GLN A 36 -24.51 23.61 25.20
N SER A 37 -24.24 22.38 24.72
CA SER A 37 -23.42 21.38 25.45
C SER A 37 -22.10 20.98 24.78
N GLN A 38 -21.48 21.85 23.99
CA GLN A 38 -20.30 21.46 23.20
C GLN A 38 -19.00 22.04 23.73
N SER A 39 -18.01 21.16 23.91
CA SER A 39 -16.62 21.51 24.16
C SER A 39 -16.17 22.65 23.24
N ASP A 40 -15.63 23.72 23.82
CA ASP A 40 -15.02 24.83 23.08
C ASP A 40 -13.61 24.50 22.57
N THR A 41 -13.25 23.22 22.60
CA THR A 41 -11.90 22.74 22.30
C THR A 41 -11.89 21.61 21.28
N ILE A 42 -11.04 21.71 20.26
CA ILE A 42 -10.77 20.70 19.23
C ILE A 42 -9.38 20.12 19.46
N SER A 43 -9.27 18.79 19.55
CA SER A 43 -7.96 18.12 19.70
C SER A 43 -7.13 18.20 18.42
N LYS A 44 -5.87 18.66 18.54
CA LYS A 44 -4.90 18.64 17.44
C LYS A 44 -4.50 17.21 17.02
N ASP A 45 -4.69 16.22 17.90
CA ASP A 45 -4.29 14.83 17.65
C ASP A 45 -5.35 14.09 16.81
N SER A 46 -6.63 14.24 17.16
CA SER A 46 -7.72 13.61 16.39
C SER A 46 -8.08 14.39 15.13
N ARG A 47 -7.75 15.69 15.07
CA ARG A 47 -8.11 16.64 14.00
C ARG A 47 -9.61 16.69 13.70
N GLN A 48 -10.44 16.17 14.60
CA GLN A 48 -11.88 16.03 14.41
C GLN A 48 -12.62 16.91 15.41
N ALA A 49 -13.54 17.74 14.89
CA ALA A 49 -14.50 18.48 15.67
C ALA A 49 -15.90 17.96 15.37
N THR A 50 -16.71 17.74 16.40
CA THR A 50 -18.15 17.49 16.20
C THR A 50 -18.90 18.64 16.84
N PHE A 51 -19.68 19.37 16.05
CA PHE A 51 -20.53 20.42 16.59
C PHE A 51 -21.95 20.38 16.05
N ALA A 52 -22.90 20.89 16.81
CA ALA A 52 -24.33 20.80 16.57
C ALA A 52 -24.87 22.22 16.44
N CYS A 53 -25.51 22.51 15.32
CA CYS A 53 -26.17 23.79 15.09
C CYS A 53 -27.66 23.56 14.93
N VAL A 54 -28.48 24.40 15.54
CA VAL A 54 -29.92 24.43 15.32
C VAL A 54 -30.23 25.62 14.44
N TYR A 55 -31.01 25.41 13.39
CA TYR A 55 -31.54 26.49 12.57
C TYR A 55 -33.05 26.39 12.42
N THR A 56 -33.63 27.55 12.16
CA THR A 56 -35.04 27.74 11.89
C THR A 56 -35.17 28.61 10.64
N ALA A 57 -35.90 28.15 9.63
CA ALA A 57 -36.08 28.88 8.37
C ALA A 57 -37.56 28.91 7.96
N SER A 58 -38.13 30.11 7.80
CA SER A 58 -39.52 30.30 7.36
C SER A 58 -39.69 30.11 5.86
N ARG A 59 -38.59 30.22 5.09
CA ARG A 59 -38.52 30.06 3.64
C ARG A 59 -37.34 29.17 3.24
N GLN A 60 -37.28 28.77 1.98
CA GLN A 60 -36.18 27.96 1.45
C GLN A 60 -34.86 28.76 1.44
N ARG A 61 -33.76 28.17 1.93
CA ARG A 61 -32.44 28.82 2.12
C ARG A 61 -31.28 27.93 1.68
N GLN A 62 -30.11 28.50 1.43
CA GLN A 62 -28.84 27.77 1.32
C GLN A 62 -28.06 27.91 2.63
N LEU A 63 -27.50 26.81 3.14
CA LEU A 63 -26.67 26.86 4.34
C LEU A 63 -25.19 27.01 3.96
N VAL A 64 -24.51 28.02 4.48
CA VAL A 64 -23.10 28.28 4.18
C VAL A 64 -22.29 28.19 5.48
N LEU A 65 -21.24 27.39 5.46
CA LEU A 65 -20.30 27.24 6.56
C LEU A 65 -18.96 27.83 6.15
N LYS A 66 -18.39 28.72 6.96
CA LYS A 66 -17.10 29.36 6.73
C LYS A 66 -16.19 29.09 7.91
N PHE A 67 -14.93 28.78 7.62
CA PHE A 67 -13.85 28.68 8.59
C PHE A 67 -12.97 29.89 8.41
N LYS A 68 -12.75 30.65 9.47
CA LYS A 68 -11.93 31.85 9.49
C LYS A 68 -10.87 31.73 10.56
N ARG A 69 -9.74 32.42 10.37
CA ARG A 69 -8.78 32.54 11.46
C ARG A 69 -9.37 33.47 12.50
N ALA A 70 -9.35 33.05 13.77
CA ALA A 70 -9.93 33.85 14.84
C ALA A 70 -9.08 35.08 15.21
N ASP A 71 -7.82 35.15 14.73
CA ASP A 71 -6.88 36.24 14.98
C ASP A 71 -7.11 37.44 14.05
N ASN A 72 -7.42 37.21 12.78
CA ASN A 72 -7.56 38.28 11.78
C ASN A 72 -8.82 38.18 10.89
N GLY A 73 -9.69 37.19 11.12
CA GLY A 73 -10.95 37.02 10.39
C GLY A 73 -10.80 36.54 8.94
N ASN A 74 -9.57 36.28 8.46
CA ASN A 74 -9.34 35.82 7.10
C ASN A 74 -9.98 34.46 6.86
N LEU A 75 -10.65 34.33 5.70
CA LEU A 75 -11.27 33.07 5.30
C LEU A 75 -10.20 32.03 5.03
N ILE A 76 -10.27 30.93 5.77
CA ILE A 76 -9.41 29.76 5.64
C ILE A 76 -9.99 28.82 4.57
N GLY A 77 -11.31 28.66 4.58
CA GLY A 77 -12.05 27.77 3.70
C GLY A 77 -13.52 27.74 4.08
N GLY A 78 -14.36 27.06 3.31
CA GLY A 78 -15.79 27.00 3.61
C GLY A 78 -16.54 26.08 2.65
N PHE A 79 -17.81 25.85 2.98
CA PHE A 79 -18.72 25.02 2.21
C PHE A 79 -20.02 25.79 1.99
N ARG A 80 -20.61 25.62 0.81
CA ARG A 80 -22.04 25.87 0.60
C ARG A 80 -22.73 24.52 0.62
N PHE A 81 -23.50 24.26 1.67
CA PHE A 81 -24.31 23.07 1.80
C PHE A 81 -25.77 23.40 1.50
N LEU A 82 -26.38 22.53 0.70
CA LEU A 82 -27.76 22.04 0.86
C LEU A 82 -28.88 23.09 0.93
N THR A 83 -29.85 22.94 0.03
CA THR A 83 -31.10 23.68 0.08
C THR A 83 -31.94 23.22 1.28
N VAL A 84 -32.16 24.13 2.23
CA VAL A 84 -32.99 23.96 3.42
C VAL A 84 -34.43 24.34 3.06
N PRO A 85 -35.41 23.43 3.17
CA PRO A 85 -36.82 23.74 2.90
C PRO A 85 -37.43 24.72 3.92
N ALA A 86 -38.50 25.42 3.53
CA ALA A 86 -39.30 26.27 4.41
C ALA A 86 -39.95 25.47 5.57
N GLY A 87 -40.14 26.11 6.73
CA GLY A 87 -40.93 25.59 7.86
C GLY A 87 -40.20 24.58 8.76
N THR A 88 -38.87 24.48 8.70
CA THR A 88 -38.12 23.48 9.48
C THR A 88 -37.40 24.07 10.69
N ASN A 89 -37.60 23.47 11.87
CA ASN A 89 -36.75 23.66 13.06
C ASN A 89 -35.83 22.44 13.21
N LYS A 90 -34.55 22.52 12.81
CA LYS A 90 -33.67 21.34 12.68
C LYS A 90 -32.31 21.54 13.35
N GLY A 91 -31.87 20.52 14.07
CA GLY A 91 -30.48 20.35 14.52
C GLY A 91 -29.64 19.64 13.45
N VAL A 92 -28.47 20.17 13.13
CA VAL A 92 -27.46 19.55 12.26
C VAL A 92 -26.19 19.33 13.05
N ASN A 93 -25.78 18.07 13.15
CA ASN A 93 -24.47 17.71 13.64
C ASN A 93 -23.46 17.73 12.49
N PHE A 94 -22.48 18.62 12.58
CA PHE A 94 -21.32 18.68 11.72
C PHE A 94 -20.20 17.88 12.37
N LYS A 95 -19.68 16.89 11.64
CA LYS A 95 -18.37 16.31 11.94
C LYS A 95 -17.38 16.88 10.92
N VAL A 96 -16.34 17.53 11.40
CA VAL A 96 -15.38 18.28 10.58
C VAL A 96 -13.99 17.72 10.87
N THR A 97 -13.28 17.30 9.82
CA THR A 97 -11.85 16.93 9.92
C THR A 97 -11.03 18.08 9.36
N LEU A 98 -10.15 18.66 10.16
CA LEU A 98 -9.31 19.79 9.77
C LEU A 98 -8.08 19.33 8.98
N SER A 99 -7.66 20.08 7.96
CA SER A 99 -6.47 19.77 7.17
C SER A 99 -5.18 19.98 7.99
N PRO A 100 -4.06 19.33 7.62
CA PRO A 100 -2.78 19.47 8.32
C PRO A 100 -2.26 20.91 8.37
N GLU A 101 -2.62 21.73 7.37
CA GLU A 101 -2.25 23.14 7.25
C GLU A 101 -2.85 24.00 8.39
N LEU A 102 -3.87 23.51 9.10
CA LEU A 102 -4.53 24.17 10.23
C LEU A 102 -3.95 23.82 11.60
N ALA A 103 -2.98 22.89 11.68
CA ALA A 103 -2.34 22.48 12.93
C ALA A 103 -1.61 23.64 13.66
N ASN A 104 -1.35 24.73 12.94
CA ASN A 104 -0.62 25.92 13.41
C ASN A 104 -1.53 26.99 14.03
N LEU A 105 -2.85 26.85 13.96
CA LEU A 105 -3.78 27.79 14.59
C LEU A 105 -3.98 27.42 16.08
N ASN A 106 -4.08 28.43 16.93
CA ASN A 106 -4.49 28.26 18.33
C ASN A 106 -6.00 28.36 18.50
N ARG A 107 -6.66 29.08 17.59
CA ARG A 107 -8.10 29.31 17.57
C ARG A 107 -8.62 29.34 16.13
N VAL A 108 -9.81 28.79 15.91
CA VAL A 108 -10.51 28.83 14.62
C VAL A 108 -11.92 29.35 14.85
N GLU A 109 -12.35 30.33 14.03
CA GLU A 109 -13.73 30.79 14.00
C GLU A 109 -14.51 29.95 12.98
N VAL A 110 -15.59 29.33 13.43
CA VAL A 110 -16.57 28.70 12.56
C VAL A 110 -17.76 29.64 12.47
N GLN A 111 -18.06 30.09 11.27
CA GLN A 111 -19.20 30.94 10.96
C GLN A 111 -20.21 30.16 10.12
N LEU A 112 -21.48 30.21 10.51
CA LEU A 112 -22.60 29.62 9.79
C LEU A 112 -23.52 30.75 9.30
N GLU A 113 -23.95 30.68 8.05
CA GLU A 113 -24.80 31.69 7.39
C GLU A 113 -25.97 31.01 6.65
N LEU A 114 -27.18 31.56 6.75
CA LEU A 114 -28.34 31.13 5.96
C LEU A 114 -28.58 32.12 4.81
N TRP A 115 -28.33 31.68 3.58
CA TRP A 115 -28.46 32.51 2.38
C TRP A 115 -29.83 32.37 1.73
N PRO A 116 -30.46 33.48 1.34
CA PRO A 116 -31.55 33.47 0.38
C PRO A 116 -31.18 32.72 -0.92
N MET A 117 -32.13 31.98 -1.50
CA MET A 117 -31.91 31.20 -2.73
C MET A 117 -31.57 32.07 -3.95
N ASN A 118 -31.93 33.35 -3.93
CA ASN A 118 -31.58 34.34 -4.96
C ASN A 118 -30.14 34.90 -4.80
N GLY A 119 -29.38 34.44 -3.80
CA GLY A 119 -27.99 34.81 -3.59
C GLY A 119 -27.74 36.16 -2.92
N SER A 120 -28.79 36.86 -2.47
CA SER A 120 -28.62 38.12 -1.72
C SER A 120 -27.94 37.87 -0.37
N THR A 121 -27.27 38.90 0.16
CA THR A 121 -26.49 38.77 1.39
C THR A 121 -27.41 38.49 2.59
N PRO A 122 -27.08 37.51 3.48
CA PRO A 122 -27.90 37.22 4.66
C PRO A 122 -27.95 38.39 5.64
N ASP A 123 -29.07 38.57 6.35
CA ASP A 123 -29.17 39.50 7.47
C ASP A 123 -28.31 39.05 8.68
N ALA A 124 -28.26 39.89 9.73
CA ALA A 124 -27.43 39.62 10.90
C ALA A 124 -27.91 38.41 11.73
N LEU A 125 -29.22 38.20 11.82
CA LEU A 125 -29.84 37.09 12.58
C LEU A 125 -29.62 35.73 11.91
N SER A 126 -29.36 35.73 10.61
CA SER A 126 -29.02 34.56 9.80
C SER A 126 -27.53 34.17 9.87
N ARG A 127 -26.71 34.84 10.71
CA ARG A 127 -25.27 34.57 10.84
C ARG A 127 -24.89 34.29 12.29
N VAL A 128 -24.28 33.14 12.53
CA VAL A 128 -23.75 32.79 13.86
C VAL A 128 -22.30 32.36 13.79
N ARG A 129 -21.53 32.74 14.80
CA ARG A 129 -20.10 32.46 14.92
C ARG A 129 -19.82 31.74 16.23
N LYS A 130 -18.89 30.81 16.20
CA LYS A 130 -18.30 30.22 17.40
C LYS A 130 -16.81 30.04 17.20
N VAL A 131 -16.04 30.45 18.20
CA VAL A 131 -14.58 30.29 18.20
C VAL A 131 -14.22 29.05 19.01
N PHE A 132 -13.44 28.16 18.41
CA PHE A 132 -12.93 26.97 19.08
C PHE A 132 -11.44 27.15 19.36
N ASN A 133 -11.02 26.72 20.54
CA ASN A 133 -9.60 26.59 20.90
C ASN A 133 -9.07 25.26 20.35
N LEU A 134 -7.85 25.27 19.81
CA LEU A 134 -7.16 24.07 19.34
C LEU A 134 -6.12 23.68 20.38
N SER A 135 -6.39 22.63 21.16
CA SER A 135 -5.45 22.12 22.16
C SER A 135 -4.90 20.75 21.77
N ALA A 136 -3.66 20.47 22.15
CA ALA A 136 -3.20 19.09 22.20
C ALA A 136 -3.97 18.37 23.31
N SER A 137 -4.39 17.13 23.10
CA SER A 137 -5.09 16.41 24.16
C SER A 137 -4.15 16.24 25.36
N SER A 138 -4.56 16.69 26.54
CA SER A 138 -3.95 16.31 27.82
C SER A 138 -4.42 14.89 28.16
N GLY A 139 -4.07 13.94 27.31
CA GLY A 139 -4.43 12.54 27.43
C GLY A 139 -3.18 11.68 27.32
N VAL A 140 -2.68 11.25 28.48
CA VAL A 140 -1.71 10.15 28.60
C VAL A 140 -2.30 8.93 27.90
N GLY A 141 -1.58 8.42 26.90
CA GLY A 141 -1.98 7.26 26.10
C GLY A 141 -1.03 7.00 24.93
N SER A 142 0.28 7.11 25.15
CA SER A 142 1.30 6.69 24.18
C SER A 142 1.40 5.16 24.18
N ASN A 143 0.53 4.50 23.44
CA ASN A 143 0.88 3.16 22.96
C ASN A 143 1.89 3.39 21.84
N GLY A 144 3.18 3.45 22.20
CA GLY A 144 4.28 3.61 21.24
C GLY A 144 4.22 2.55 20.14
N CYS A 145 4.90 2.80 19.02
CA CYS A 145 4.86 1.90 17.89
C CYS A 145 5.92 0.80 18.03
N THR A 146 5.47 -0.45 17.98
CA THR A 146 6.30 -1.65 17.85
C THR A 146 5.78 -2.47 16.66
N PRO A 147 6.46 -2.47 15.51
CA PRO A 147 5.95 -3.09 14.28
C PRO A 147 5.77 -4.62 14.35
N LYS A 148 4.84 -5.16 13.55
CA LYS A 148 4.51 -6.57 13.32
C LYS A 148 4.27 -6.79 11.80
N PRO A 149 5.12 -7.56 11.07
CA PRO A 149 6.34 -8.24 11.52
C PRO A 149 7.42 -7.29 12.01
N SER A 150 8.04 -7.60 13.15
CA SER A 150 9.03 -6.72 13.78
C SER A 150 10.41 -6.90 13.13
N GLU A 151 10.88 -5.87 12.42
CA GLU A 151 12.29 -5.79 11.98
C GLU A 151 13.24 -5.55 13.15
N PHE A 152 12.71 -5.05 14.27
CA PHE A 152 13.40 -4.86 15.53
C PHE A 152 12.69 -5.64 16.64
N PRO A 153 12.83 -6.98 16.74
CA PRO A 153 12.03 -7.81 17.65
C PRO A 153 11.92 -7.23 19.07
N GLY A 154 10.69 -6.87 19.47
CA GLY A 154 10.38 -6.31 20.79
C GLY A 154 10.81 -4.86 21.04
N LYS A 155 11.36 -4.15 20.04
CA LYS A 155 11.81 -2.76 20.20
C LYS A 155 10.83 -1.78 19.56
N SER A 156 10.56 -0.70 20.27
CA SER A 156 9.74 0.39 19.77
C SER A 156 10.52 1.28 18.79
N ILE A 157 9.86 1.72 17.73
CA ILE A 157 10.41 2.67 16.74
C ILE A 157 9.87 4.10 16.93
N SER A 158 8.91 4.31 17.85
CA SER A 158 8.31 5.63 18.09
C SER A 158 7.49 5.67 19.37
N THR A 159 7.39 6.84 19.99
CA THR A 159 6.40 7.11 21.04
C THR A 159 5.01 7.41 20.48
N LEU A 160 4.89 7.56 19.15
CA LEU A 160 3.62 7.72 18.44
C LEU A 160 3.00 6.36 18.11
N LYS A 161 1.70 6.35 17.82
CA LYS A 161 1.01 5.17 17.25
C LYS A 161 1.58 4.80 15.88
N CYS A 162 1.58 3.51 15.55
CA CYS A 162 2.13 3.00 14.28
C CYS A 162 1.50 3.64 13.03
N GLU A 163 0.20 3.94 13.05
CA GLU A 163 -0.50 4.62 11.96
C GLU A 163 0.05 6.02 11.59
N ASN A 164 0.86 6.62 12.47
CA ASN A 164 1.46 7.94 12.30
C ASN A 164 2.94 7.89 11.87
N ILE A 165 3.49 6.71 11.55
CA ILE A 165 4.90 6.56 11.20
C ILE A 165 5.18 7.02 9.77
N MET A 166 4.40 6.56 8.80
CA MET A 166 4.55 6.96 7.39
C MET A 166 4.06 8.39 7.17
N VAL A 167 4.85 9.19 6.45
CA VAL A 167 4.49 10.58 6.12
C VAL A 167 3.87 10.72 4.73
N ASP A 168 2.94 11.66 4.60
CA ASP A 168 2.41 12.11 3.32
C ASP A 168 3.41 13.05 2.63
N LEU A 169 3.38 13.11 1.29
CA LEU A 169 4.29 13.94 0.49
C LEU A 169 3.54 15.12 -0.17
N PRO A 170 4.17 16.31 -0.28
CA PRO A 170 5.52 16.63 0.16
C PRO A 170 5.61 16.80 1.69
N PHE A 171 6.66 16.28 2.29
CA PHE A 171 6.92 16.40 3.73
C PHE A 171 8.05 17.40 3.96
N ASN A 172 7.81 18.43 4.77
CA ASN A 172 8.78 19.49 5.04
C ASN A 172 8.77 19.89 6.51
N LEU A 173 9.96 19.97 7.12
CA LEU A 173 10.15 20.41 8.50
C LEU A 173 10.97 21.71 8.53
N LYS A 174 10.35 22.76 9.06
CA LYS A 174 10.97 24.08 9.32
C LYS A 174 11.11 24.40 10.81
N PHE A 175 10.83 23.44 11.68
CA PHE A 175 11.04 23.51 13.14
C PHE A 175 10.52 24.80 13.82
N ASN A 176 9.34 25.27 13.41
CA ASN A 176 8.66 26.43 13.97
C ASN A 176 7.92 26.13 15.30
N GLY A 177 8.07 24.91 15.84
CA GLY A 177 7.46 24.47 17.08
C GLY A 177 6.08 23.82 16.94
N SER A 178 5.49 23.76 15.74
CA SER A 178 4.13 23.22 15.54
C SER A 178 4.07 21.89 14.77
N SER A 179 5.22 21.36 14.32
CA SER A 179 5.32 20.18 13.44
C SER A 179 4.86 18.84 14.05
N GLY A 180 4.43 18.78 15.32
CA GLY A 180 4.03 17.53 15.97
C GLY A 180 5.16 16.50 16.05
N GLY A 181 4.83 15.21 15.99
CA GLY A 181 5.83 14.15 16.00
C GLY A 181 6.51 13.89 17.36
N LEU A 182 7.67 13.25 17.33
CA LEU A 182 8.53 13.00 18.49
C LEU A 182 8.87 14.31 19.19
N LYS A 183 8.84 14.31 20.52
CA LYS A 183 9.03 15.51 21.34
C LYS A 183 10.50 15.84 21.59
N ASP A 184 10.78 17.10 21.85
CA ASP A 184 12.07 17.56 22.34
C ASP A 184 12.10 17.62 23.88
N SER A 185 13.15 18.20 24.45
CA SER A 185 13.32 18.33 25.91
C SER A 185 12.23 19.16 26.60
N LYS A 186 11.51 20.01 25.85
CA LYS A 186 10.45 20.90 26.34
C LYS A 186 9.05 20.42 25.95
N GLY A 187 8.92 19.23 25.35
CA GLY A 187 7.62 18.73 24.87
C GLY A 187 7.18 19.32 23.53
N VAL A 188 8.05 20.08 22.85
CA VAL A 188 7.80 20.64 21.52
C VAL A 188 8.00 19.55 20.47
N GLY A 189 7.14 19.51 19.47
CA GLY A 189 7.23 18.54 18.40
C GLY A 189 8.40 18.80 17.46
N THR A 190 9.28 17.81 17.26
CA THR A 190 10.39 17.86 16.30
C THR A 190 9.93 17.65 14.86
N GLY A 191 8.74 17.12 14.65
CA GLY A 191 8.19 16.74 13.34
C GLY A 191 8.61 15.35 12.85
N PHE A 192 9.70 14.76 13.36
CA PHE A 192 10.06 13.38 13.06
C PHE A 192 9.06 12.40 13.67
N THR A 193 8.73 11.32 12.96
CA THR A 193 7.67 10.39 13.38
C THR A 193 8.23 9.09 13.98
N ALA A 194 9.51 8.79 13.77
CA ALA A 194 10.14 7.55 14.20
C ALA A 194 11.62 7.74 14.56
N TYR A 195 12.24 6.69 15.08
CA TYR A 195 13.68 6.55 15.25
C TYR A 195 14.10 5.10 14.96
N VAL A 196 15.36 4.91 14.54
CA VAL A 196 15.93 3.56 14.36
C VAL A 196 16.43 3.03 15.72
N PRO A 197 15.91 1.89 16.22
CA PRO A 197 16.39 1.30 17.47
C PRO A 197 17.87 0.88 17.40
N ALA A 198 18.59 1.11 18.49
CA ALA A 198 19.95 0.65 18.72
C ALA A 198 19.95 -0.79 19.25
N ASP A 199 21.08 -1.48 19.17
CA ASP A 199 21.23 -2.82 19.73
C ASP A 199 21.11 -2.81 21.25
N LYS A 200 21.70 -1.79 21.88
CA LYS A 200 21.69 -1.59 23.34
C LYS A 200 21.43 -0.12 23.69
N GLY A 201 20.62 0.07 24.74
CA GLY A 201 20.30 1.37 25.32
C GLY A 201 19.23 2.16 24.55
N ASP A 202 18.77 3.24 25.17
CA ASP A 202 17.68 4.05 24.61
C ASP A 202 18.15 4.90 23.44
N SER A 203 17.52 4.67 22.28
CA SER A 203 17.81 5.36 21.03
C SER A 203 17.15 6.73 20.95
N TYR A 204 16.06 6.96 21.67
CA TYR A 204 15.38 8.25 21.70
C TYR A 204 15.52 8.92 23.07
N ARG A 205 16.26 10.03 23.09
CA ARG A 205 16.64 10.80 24.27
C ARG A 205 16.27 12.26 24.07
N ARG A 206 15.03 12.60 24.46
CA ARG A 206 14.44 13.95 24.27
C ARG A 206 15.28 15.07 24.88
N GLN A 207 16.03 14.82 25.95
CA GLN A 207 16.90 15.79 26.63
C GLN A 207 18.05 16.33 25.75
N HIS A 208 18.33 15.69 24.61
CA HIS A 208 19.37 16.12 23.67
C HIS A 208 18.82 16.80 22.41
N LEU A 209 17.51 17.06 22.39
CA LEU A 209 16.79 17.68 21.29
C LEU A 209 16.20 19.00 21.77
N THR A 210 16.28 20.05 20.95
CA THR A 210 15.63 21.32 21.25
C THR A 210 15.20 22.00 19.96
N VAL A 211 13.89 22.18 19.79
CA VAL A 211 13.30 22.99 18.73
C VAL A 211 13.30 24.44 19.18
N ARG A 212 14.02 25.30 18.44
CA ARG A 212 14.08 26.74 18.73
C ARG A 212 14.46 27.52 17.49
N ASN A 213 13.91 28.73 17.36
CA ASN A 213 14.27 29.70 16.32
C ASN A 213 14.21 29.14 14.89
N GLY A 214 13.20 28.32 14.58
CA GLY A 214 13.04 27.72 13.25
C GLY A 214 14.06 26.61 12.93
N ALA A 215 14.73 26.05 13.94
CA ALA A 215 15.69 24.97 13.77
C ALA A 215 15.54 23.89 14.84
N LEU A 216 16.01 22.68 14.52
CA LEU A 216 16.22 21.60 15.49
C LEU A 216 17.70 21.58 15.88
N VAL A 217 17.98 21.84 17.16
CA VAL A 217 19.32 21.70 17.74
C VAL A 217 19.46 20.31 18.35
N VAL A 218 20.45 19.56 17.88
CA VAL A 218 20.78 18.21 18.35
C VAL A 218 22.13 18.24 19.06
N THR A 219 22.13 17.90 20.35
CA THR A 219 23.37 17.72 21.13
C THR A 219 23.86 16.29 20.92
N SER A 220 24.95 16.13 20.18
CA SER A 220 25.49 14.81 19.86
C SER A 220 26.03 14.10 21.09
N LYS A 221 25.88 12.78 21.11
CA LYS A 221 26.47 11.89 22.11
C LYS A 221 27.34 10.82 21.46
N ASN A 222 28.14 10.15 22.29
CA ASN A 222 28.95 9.02 21.84
C ASN A 222 28.00 7.88 21.45
N GLY A 223 28.21 7.38 20.24
CA GLY A 223 27.37 6.38 19.61
C GLY A 223 27.81 6.20 18.17
N THR A 224 27.95 4.96 17.71
CA THR A 224 28.41 4.65 16.36
C THR A 224 27.36 3.84 15.63
N TRP A 225 27.07 4.27 14.40
CA TRP A 225 26.42 3.46 13.38
C TRP A 225 27.53 2.88 12.48
N GLY A 226 27.69 1.55 12.48
CA GLY A 226 28.58 0.81 11.58
C GLY A 226 29.92 0.33 12.13
N GLY A 227 30.34 -0.85 11.65
CA GLY A 227 31.71 -1.42 11.81
C GLY A 227 31.99 -2.19 13.10
N ARG A 228 30.98 -2.51 13.91
CA ARG A 228 31.08 -3.28 15.17
C ARG A 228 29.89 -4.22 15.29
N SER A 229 29.99 -5.25 16.14
CA SER A 229 28.90 -6.18 16.45
C SER A 229 27.73 -5.58 17.25
N VAL A 230 27.80 -4.30 17.62
CA VAL A 230 26.77 -3.58 18.40
C VAL A 230 26.69 -2.11 17.96
N ASN A 231 25.53 -1.70 17.46
CA ASN A 231 25.18 -0.33 17.10
C ASN A 231 24.56 0.41 18.32
N MET A 232 25.12 1.56 18.70
CA MET A 232 24.72 2.32 19.91
C MET A 232 24.30 3.77 19.57
N MET A 233 23.35 3.91 18.66
CA MET A 233 22.94 5.23 18.15
C MET A 233 22.10 6.00 19.18
N VAL A 234 22.30 7.32 19.22
CA VAL A 234 21.49 8.25 20.02
C VAL A 234 20.80 9.23 19.08
N ASN A 235 19.48 9.30 19.19
CA ASN A 235 18.57 10.08 18.35
C ASN A 235 18.79 9.91 16.83
N PRO A 236 18.75 8.67 16.28
CA PRO A 236 18.62 8.47 14.84
C PRO A 236 17.18 8.79 14.40
N LEU A 237 16.84 10.09 14.41
CA LEU A 237 15.50 10.60 14.11
C LEU A 237 15.15 10.32 12.66
N SER A 238 13.92 9.87 12.41
CA SER A 238 13.46 9.43 11.09
C SER A 238 11.98 9.66 10.85
N VAL A 239 11.59 9.48 9.59
CA VAL A 239 10.21 9.35 9.14
C VAL A 239 10.05 8.08 8.33
N GLY A 240 8.85 7.50 8.34
CA GLY A 240 8.50 6.40 7.45
C GLY A 240 8.23 6.88 6.03
N LEU A 241 8.88 6.29 5.03
CA LEU A 241 8.74 6.69 3.62
C LEU A 241 7.65 5.90 2.89
N PRO A 242 6.88 6.52 1.98
CA PRO A 242 5.94 5.82 1.10
C PRO A 242 6.67 5.19 -0.11
N LEU A 243 7.63 4.31 0.19
CA LEU A 243 8.35 3.47 -0.77
C LEU A 243 7.64 2.12 -0.88
N PRO A 244 7.88 1.35 -1.97
CA PRO A 244 8.85 1.56 -3.05
C PRO A 244 8.30 2.19 -4.33
N ASN A 245 7.04 2.59 -4.35
CA ASN A 245 6.32 2.91 -5.60
C ASN A 245 6.63 4.32 -6.14
N ARG A 246 7.67 4.98 -5.62
CA ARG A 246 7.94 6.40 -5.85
C ARG A 246 9.44 6.61 -6.02
N LYS A 247 9.81 7.59 -6.87
CA LYS A 247 11.13 8.21 -6.85
C LYS A 247 11.11 9.33 -5.81
N LEU A 248 11.94 9.23 -4.78
CA LEU A 248 11.95 10.19 -3.68
C LEU A 248 13.28 10.93 -3.62
N ARG A 249 13.22 12.21 -3.27
CA ARG A 249 14.36 13.00 -2.83
C ARG A 249 14.21 13.25 -1.34
N VAL A 250 15.20 12.87 -0.57
CA VAL A 250 15.34 13.23 0.84
C VAL A 250 16.49 14.20 0.98
N ARG A 251 16.27 15.35 1.62
CA ARG A 251 17.27 16.39 1.83
C ARG A 251 17.27 16.84 3.29
N ILE A 252 18.46 17.11 3.81
CA ILE A 252 18.66 17.79 5.08
C ILE A 252 19.59 18.99 4.89
N ASP A 253 19.19 20.12 5.48
CA ASP A 253 19.98 21.35 5.49
C ASP A 253 20.38 21.64 6.95
N PHE A 254 21.67 21.90 7.19
CA PHE A 254 22.20 22.09 8.54
C PHE A 254 23.43 23.00 8.56
N ALA A 255 23.74 23.54 9.73
CA ALA A 255 24.98 24.26 9.98
C ALA A 255 25.99 23.37 10.71
N VAL A 256 27.22 23.33 10.21
CA VAL A 256 28.33 22.60 10.85
C VAL A 256 28.80 23.36 12.11
N PRO A 257 28.88 22.71 13.29
CA PRO A 257 29.35 23.37 14.51
C PRO A 257 30.74 24.00 14.35
N LYS A 258 31.00 25.08 15.08
CA LYS A 258 32.36 25.60 15.26
C LYS A 258 33.12 24.69 16.24
N GLY A 259 34.45 24.62 16.11
CA GLY A 259 35.30 23.92 17.08
C GLY A 259 35.15 22.39 17.11
N LEU A 260 34.86 21.74 15.98
CA LEU A 260 34.95 20.28 15.91
C LEU A 260 36.43 19.86 16.08
N GLY A 261 36.70 18.87 16.94
CA GLY A 261 38.04 18.47 17.35
C GLY A 261 38.76 17.55 16.35
N GLY A 262 38.04 17.01 15.36
CA GLY A 262 38.61 16.05 14.41
C GLY A 262 38.48 14.59 14.88
N ASP A 263 37.66 14.36 15.89
CA ASP A 263 37.47 13.10 16.60
C ASP A 263 36.36 12.22 16.02
N ASN A 264 36.05 12.38 14.73
CA ASN A 264 34.95 11.73 14.03
C ASN A 264 33.56 12.20 14.45
N GLU A 265 33.43 13.43 14.95
CA GLU A 265 32.15 14.09 15.08
C GLU A 265 31.47 14.14 13.71
N ARG A 266 30.18 13.82 13.67
CA ARG A 266 29.48 13.67 12.38
C ARG A 266 27.99 13.93 12.46
N LEU A 267 27.44 14.28 11.32
CA LEU A 267 26.02 14.19 10.99
C LEU A 267 25.87 13.32 9.74
N CYS A 268 24.95 12.37 9.80
CA CYS A 268 24.67 11.43 8.71
C CYS A 268 23.20 11.48 8.31
N LEU A 269 22.92 11.63 7.01
CA LEU A 269 21.61 11.38 6.42
C LEU A 269 21.55 9.90 6.00
N PHE A 270 20.51 9.18 6.38
CA PHE A 270 20.42 7.73 6.18
C PHE A 270 19.07 7.30 5.58
N LEU A 271 19.09 6.16 4.90
CA LEU A 271 17.92 5.33 4.57
C LEU A 271 18.17 3.93 5.16
N ALA A 272 17.24 3.41 5.95
CA ALA A 272 17.39 2.18 6.71
C ALA A 272 16.09 1.36 6.76
N ALA A 273 16.21 0.04 6.85
CA ALA A 273 15.15 -0.85 7.35
C ALA A 273 15.45 -1.25 8.79
N THR A 274 16.69 -1.68 9.05
CA THR A 274 17.20 -2.02 10.38
C THR A 274 18.40 -1.16 10.75
N ASN A 275 18.92 -1.33 11.97
CA ASN A 275 20.23 -0.81 12.33
C ASN A 275 21.39 -1.53 11.62
N ASP A 276 21.11 -2.68 11.00
CA ASP A 276 22.06 -3.57 10.32
C ASP A 276 21.89 -3.57 8.77
N ASP A 277 20.88 -2.86 8.26
CA ASP A 277 20.53 -2.74 6.85
C ASP A 277 20.23 -1.28 6.51
N TYR A 278 21.25 -0.54 6.08
CA TYR A 278 21.15 0.88 5.80
C TYR A 278 22.15 1.35 4.75
N ILE A 279 21.88 2.53 4.19
CA ILE A 279 22.84 3.37 3.49
C ILE A 279 22.84 4.76 4.12
N GLN A 280 24.01 5.34 4.30
CA GLN A 280 24.16 6.69 4.83
C GLN A 280 25.20 7.50 4.07
N ILE A 281 24.99 8.82 4.02
CA ILE A 281 25.99 9.82 3.69
C ILE A 281 26.22 10.72 4.91
N CYS A 282 27.47 10.90 5.29
CA CYS A 282 27.88 11.67 6.45
C CYS A 282 28.80 12.83 6.07
N VAL A 283 28.74 13.92 6.83
CA VAL A 283 29.86 14.85 6.98
C VAL A 283 30.58 14.50 8.27
N ILE A 284 31.88 14.20 8.20
CA ILE A 284 32.69 13.73 9.33
C ILE A 284 33.88 14.67 9.53
N SER A 285 34.12 15.06 10.77
CA SER A 285 35.32 15.79 11.18
C SER A 285 36.52 14.86 11.32
N ARG A 286 37.67 15.28 10.79
CA ARG A 286 38.98 14.63 10.93
C ARG A 286 40.03 15.71 11.24
N PRO A 287 41.22 15.36 11.75
CA PRO A 287 42.26 16.34 12.07
C PRO A 287 42.61 17.24 10.88
N ASN A 288 42.56 16.68 9.66
CA ASN A 288 42.88 17.39 8.41
C ASN A 288 41.64 17.98 7.70
N GLY A 289 40.60 18.32 8.46
CA GLY A 289 39.38 18.96 7.99
C GLY A 289 38.21 18.01 7.72
N LEU A 290 37.10 18.59 7.24
CA LEU A 290 35.85 17.88 6.98
C LEU A 290 35.95 16.95 5.77
N ARG A 291 35.31 15.80 5.87
CA ARG A 291 35.20 14.80 4.80
C ARG A 291 33.74 14.40 4.61
N TYR A 292 33.38 13.98 3.40
CA TYR A 292 32.18 13.18 3.23
C TYR A 292 32.52 11.70 3.47
N SER A 293 31.55 10.92 3.92
CA SER A 293 31.64 9.46 3.98
C SER A 293 30.33 8.86 3.49
N VAL A 294 30.40 7.82 2.66
CA VAL A 294 29.25 6.99 2.28
C VAL A 294 29.50 5.59 2.78
N GLN A 295 28.52 5.00 3.45
CA GLN A 295 28.59 3.64 3.96
C GLN A 295 27.28 2.91 3.71
N LYS A 296 27.38 1.65 3.27
CA LYS A 296 26.25 0.72 3.16
C LYS A 296 26.54 -0.52 3.97
N GLU A 297 25.57 -0.91 4.78
CA GLU A 297 25.60 -2.14 5.57
C GLU A 297 24.43 -3.03 5.17
N GLU A 298 24.69 -4.33 5.12
CA GLU A 298 23.69 -5.34 4.83
C GLU A 298 23.89 -6.55 5.75
N ASN A 299 22.84 -6.97 6.45
CA ASN A 299 22.90 -8.05 7.45
C ASN A 299 24.04 -7.85 8.47
N GLY A 300 24.26 -6.62 8.92
CA GLY A 300 25.29 -6.29 9.93
C GLY A 300 26.72 -6.25 9.38
N LYS A 301 26.89 -6.35 8.04
CA LYS A 301 28.20 -6.34 7.38
C LYS A 301 28.34 -5.12 6.48
N VAL A 302 29.44 -4.39 6.62
CA VAL A 302 29.76 -3.27 5.75
C VAL A 302 30.14 -3.80 4.37
N VAL A 303 29.30 -3.52 3.38
CA VAL A 303 29.49 -3.97 1.99
C VAL A 303 29.93 -2.84 1.06
N MET A 304 29.87 -1.59 1.52
CA MET A 304 30.39 -0.42 0.81
C MET A 304 30.84 0.61 1.82
N SER A 305 32.02 1.19 1.59
CA SER A 305 32.56 2.30 2.38
C SER A 305 33.44 3.17 1.51
N GLU A 306 33.15 4.47 1.45
CA GLU A 306 33.95 5.48 0.76
C GLU A 306 34.07 6.72 1.63
N GLN A 307 35.24 7.37 1.64
CA GLN A 307 35.45 8.62 2.36
C GLN A 307 36.49 9.50 1.66
N SER A 308 36.17 10.77 1.38
CA SER A 308 37.11 11.73 0.78
C SER A 308 36.94 13.14 1.33
N LYS A 309 37.92 14.03 1.09
CA LYS A 309 37.81 15.46 1.42
C LYS A 309 36.64 16.09 0.67
N LEU A 310 35.99 17.08 1.30
CA LEU A 310 35.00 17.90 0.61
C LEU A 310 35.71 18.70 -0.50
N ASN A 311 35.08 18.78 -1.67
CA ASN A 311 35.55 19.61 -2.77
C ASN A 311 34.97 21.03 -2.57
N GLY A 312 35.82 21.99 -2.22
CA GLY A 312 35.46 23.38 -1.95
C GLY A 312 35.47 23.74 -0.46
N SER A 313 35.40 25.04 -0.18
CA SER A 313 35.46 25.59 1.18
C SER A 313 34.06 25.74 1.80
N LEU A 314 33.97 25.52 3.11
CA LEU A 314 32.75 25.73 3.86
C LEU A 314 32.40 27.24 3.86
N PRO A 315 31.16 27.64 3.53
CA PRO A 315 30.77 29.06 3.53
C PRO A 315 30.83 29.68 4.94
N GLY A 316 30.88 31.01 5.03
CA GLY A 316 30.97 31.73 6.31
C GLY A 316 29.80 31.42 7.28
N ASN A 317 28.60 31.16 6.75
CA ASN A 317 27.44 30.72 7.54
C ASN A 317 27.49 29.23 7.93
N ARG A 318 28.52 28.50 7.50
CA ARG A 318 28.78 27.08 7.77
C ARG A 318 27.66 26.13 7.35
N LYS A 319 26.76 26.56 6.46
CA LYS A 319 25.64 25.74 5.99
C LYS A 319 26.08 24.69 4.98
N MET A 320 25.52 23.49 5.11
CA MET A 320 25.69 22.37 4.21
C MET A 320 24.35 21.68 3.98
N ARG A 321 24.28 20.91 2.88
CA ARG A 321 23.12 20.09 2.55
C ARG A 321 23.57 18.68 2.18
N LEU A 322 22.85 17.68 2.65
CA LEU A 322 23.00 16.28 2.23
C LEU A 322 21.72 15.83 1.54
N GLN A 323 21.87 14.95 0.55
CA GLN A 323 20.75 14.44 -0.23
C GLN A 323 20.91 12.95 -0.55
N LEU A 324 19.79 12.24 -0.46
CA LEU A 324 19.59 10.93 -1.05
C LEU A 324 18.48 11.03 -2.12
N ILE A 325 18.78 10.61 -3.35
CA ILE A 325 17.75 10.33 -4.36
C ILE A 325 17.53 8.82 -4.37
N ILE A 326 16.33 8.40 -3.99
CA ILE A 326 15.94 7.00 -3.83
C ILE A 326 15.02 6.63 -5.00
N SER A 327 15.47 5.72 -5.85
CA SER A 327 14.71 5.21 -7.00
C SER A 327 14.44 3.72 -6.80
N ALA A 328 13.46 3.44 -5.94
CA ALA A 328 13.09 2.07 -5.58
C ALA A 328 12.46 1.28 -6.75
N PHE A 329 11.86 1.94 -7.73
CA PHE A 329 11.33 1.28 -8.93
C PHE A 329 12.39 1.12 -10.05
N GLU A 330 13.35 2.06 -10.16
CA GLU A 330 14.49 2.03 -11.09
C GLU A 330 15.69 1.31 -10.46
N LYS A 331 15.60 -0.03 -10.38
CA LYS A 331 16.70 -0.91 -9.95
C LYS A 331 17.12 -0.77 -8.47
N ASN A 332 16.25 -0.26 -7.60
CA ASN A 332 16.53 -0.05 -6.18
C ASN A 332 17.77 0.85 -5.96
N THR A 333 17.94 1.89 -6.77
CA THR A 333 19.13 2.74 -6.73
C THR A 333 19.01 3.84 -5.70
N VAL A 334 20.10 4.16 -5.02
CA VAL A 334 20.26 5.33 -4.17
C VAL A 334 21.46 6.13 -4.66
N VAL A 335 21.24 7.42 -4.90
CA VAL A 335 22.29 8.39 -5.24
C VAL A 335 22.51 9.30 -4.05
N ALA A 336 23.73 9.31 -3.53
CA ALA A 336 24.13 10.16 -2.42
C ALA A 336 24.88 11.40 -2.93
N SER A 337 24.58 12.57 -2.38
CA SER A 337 25.17 13.84 -2.80
C SER A 337 25.25 14.85 -1.65
N TYR A 338 26.19 15.81 -1.74
CA TYR A 338 26.29 16.93 -0.80
C TYR A 338 26.37 18.28 -1.53
N ALA A 339 26.04 19.37 -0.85
CA ALA A 339 26.27 20.73 -1.31
C ALA A 339 26.84 21.60 -0.18
N LEU A 340 27.68 22.57 -0.55
CA LEU A 340 28.21 23.60 0.35
C LEU A 340 27.37 24.87 0.18
N GLY A 341 26.74 25.33 1.26
CA GLY A 341 25.77 26.44 1.21
C GLY A 341 24.69 26.21 0.15
N ASN A 342 24.48 27.23 -0.69
CA ASN A 342 23.48 27.23 -1.77
C ASN A 342 24.02 26.69 -3.12
N GLY A 343 25.27 26.19 -3.18
CA GLY A 343 25.85 25.64 -4.41
C GLY A 343 25.15 24.38 -4.95
N GLY A 344 25.56 23.91 -6.13
CA GLY A 344 25.03 22.68 -6.73
C GLY A 344 25.39 21.41 -5.93
N PHE A 345 24.54 20.38 -6.03
CA PHE A 345 24.82 19.07 -5.43
C PHE A 345 25.93 18.33 -6.18
N LYS A 346 26.95 17.91 -5.44
CA LYS A 346 28.03 17.04 -5.90
C LYS A 346 27.68 15.60 -5.59
N LYS A 347 27.52 14.77 -6.61
CA LYS A 347 27.31 13.32 -6.47
C LYS A 347 28.57 12.67 -5.91
N VAL A 348 28.41 11.84 -4.88
CA VAL A 348 29.52 11.08 -4.28
C VAL A 348 29.40 9.58 -4.50
N ALA A 349 28.18 9.05 -4.59
CA ALA A 349 27.97 7.62 -4.74
C ALA A 349 26.68 7.31 -5.49
N THR A 350 26.66 6.15 -6.15
CA THR A 350 25.45 5.49 -6.66
C THR A 350 25.57 4.02 -6.33
N THR A 351 24.56 3.46 -5.67
CA THR A 351 24.55 2.05 -5.30
C THR A 351 23.13 1.50 -5.27
N ASN A 352 22.99 0.19 -5.30
CA ASN A 352 21.71 -0.47 -5.11
C ASN A 352 21.50 -0.78 -3.63
N VAL A 353 20.26 -0.70 -3.17
CA VAL A 353 19.82 -1.16 -1.86
C VAL A 353 19.01 -2.45 -1.98
N LYS A 354 19.07 -3.30 -0.95
CA LYS A 354 18.33 -4.57 -0.91
C LYS A 354 16.83 -4.33 -0.93
N GLY A 355 16.12 -5.35 -1.43
CA GLY A 355 14.66 -5.44 -1.37
C GLY A 355 14.14 -5.13 0.04
N LEU A 356 14.81 -5.57 1.11
CA LEU A 356 14.40 -5.21 2.48
C LEU A 356 14.17 -3.70 2.71
N ILE A 357 15.14 -2.86 2.35
CA ILE A 357 15.11 -1.39 2.59
C ILE A 357 14.03 -0.71 1.74
N VAL A 358 13.76 -1.25 0.55
CA VAL A 358 12.77 -0.73 -0.40
C VAL A 358 11.75 -1.81 -0.72
N SER A 359 11.21 -2.47 0.32
CA SER A 359 10.46 -3.71 0.13
C SER A 359 9.24 -3.50 -0.72
N LYS A 360 9.18 -4.29 -1.79
CA LYS A 360 8.08 -4.28 -2.73
C LYS A 360 7.09 -5.40 -2.47
N ASP A 361 7.46 -6.33 -1.59
CA ASP A 361 6.56 -7.34 -1.08
C ASP A 361 5.73 -6.77 0.07
N GLN A 362 4.47 -6.42 -0.23
CA GLN A 362 3.53 -5.84 0.73
C GLN A 362 3.28 -6.76 1.92
N ALA A 363 3.43 -8.07 1.75
CA ALA A 363 3.38 -9.08 2.83
C ALA A 363 4.39 -8.81 3.95
N THR A 364 5.48 -8.14 3.61
CA THR A 364 6.57 -7.86 4.54
C THR A 364 6.49 -6.48 5.17
N ILE A 365 5.51 -5.65 4.76
CA ILE A 365 5.28 -4.32 5.31
C ILE A 365 4.25 -4.41 6.42
N ASP A 366 4.56 -3.83 7.58
CA ASP A 366 3.61 -3.74 8.68
C ASP A 366 2.36 -2.92 8.25
N PRO A 367 1.13 -3.45 8.46
CA PRO A 367 -0.09 -2.80 8.00
C PRO A 367 -0.44 -1.52 8.76
N ASP A 368 0.01 -1.39 10.01
CA ASP A 368 -0.19 -0.22 10.87
C ASP A 368 0.80 0.89 10.52
N THR A 369 2.10 0.61 10.42
CA THR A 369 3.12 1.59 10.02
C THR A 369 3.02 1.96 8.55
N LYS A 370 2.53 1.05 7.71
CA LYS A 370 2.39 1.19 6.25
C LYS A 370 3.71 1.33 5.50
N THR A 371 4.84 1.20 6.20
CA THR A 371 6.19 1.30 5.68
C THR A 371 7.19 0.62 6.60
N ARG A 372 8.30 0.18 6.02
CA ARG A 372 9.49 -0.27 6.75
C ARG A 372 10.74 0.54 6.41
N SER A 373 10.62 1.44 5.44
CA SER A 373 11.71 2.30 5.01
C SER A 373 11.77 3.53 5.89
N LEU A 374 12.70 3.57 6.84
CA LEU A 374 12.95 4.72 7.69
C LEU A 374 14.04 5.58 7.06
N CYS A 375 13.80 6.89 6.99
CA CYS A 375 14.79 7.83 6.48
C CYS A 375 14.85 9.07 7.36
N GLY A 376 16.06 9.56 7.58
CA GLY A 376 16.27 10.60 8.57
C GLY A 376 17.74 10.90 8.75
N PHE A 377 18.09 11.42 9.93
CA PHE A 377 19.48 11.75 10.23
C PHE A 377 19.87 11.33 11.65
N VAL A 378 21.16 11.11 11.83
CA VAL A 378 21.77 10.84 13.13
C VAL A 378 22.99 11.75 13.30
N THR A 379 23.34 12.04 14.55
CA THR A 379 24.61 12.72 14.88
C THR A 379 25.41 11.89 15.86
N SER A 380 26.74 12.06 15.85
CA SER A 380 27.64 11.41 16.80
C SER A 380 28.74 12.36 17.21
N ALA A 381 29.10 12.32 18.49
CA ALA A 381 30.26 13.04 19.04
C ALA A 381 31.58 12.28 18.77
N GLY A 382 31.54 11.11 18.13
CA GLY A 382 32.73 10.33 17.81
C GLY A 382 33.50 9.93 19.07
N LYS A 383 34.76 10.36 19.16
CA LYS A 383 35.62 10.21 20.34
C LYS A 383 35.76 11.50 21.15
N SER A 384 35.05 12.56 20.76
CA SER A 384 35.16 13.86 21.42
C SER A 384 34.69 13.76 22.88
N LYS A 385 35.38 14.49 23.76
CA LYS A 385 34.94 14.71 25.14
C LYS A 385 33.80 15.74 25.20
N GLU A 386 33.69 16.57 24.17
CA GLU A 386 32.64 17.57 24.02
C GLU A 386 31.41 16.99 23.31
N SER A 387 30.25 17.59 23.58
CA SER A 387 28.98 17.22 22.90
C SER A 387 28.62 18.29 21.87
N PRO A 388 29.05 18.17 20.60
CA PRO A 388 28.82 19.19 19.58
C PRO A 388 27.31 19.36 19.31
N LYS A 389 26.90 20.60 19.03
CA LYS A 389 25.49 20.96 18.79
C LYS A 389 25.26 21.24 17.31
N TRP A 390 24.65 20.29 16.62
CA TRP A 390 24.26 20.45 15.22
C TRP A 390 22.95 21.22 15.12
N VAL A 391 22.86 22.15 14.18
CA VAL A 391 21.65 22.95 13.94
C VAL A 391 21.08 22.52 12.59
N VAL A 392 19.90 21.92 12.61
CA VAL A 392 19.17 21.47 11.42
C VAL A 392 18.11 22.51 11.08
N ASP A 393 18.23 23.11 9.90
CA ASP A 393 17.35 24.17 9.41
C ASP A 393 16.14 23.61 8.65
N ASP A 394 16.36 22.53 7.90
CA ASP A 394 15.35 21.93 7.02
C ASP A 394 15.52 20.42 6.94
N PHE A 395 14.39 19.71 6.89
CA PHE A 395 14.34 18.32 6.46
C PHE A 395 13.17 18.14 5.51
N GLU A 396 13.43 17.57 4.34
CA GLU A 396 12.46 17.49 3.26
C GLU A 396 12.43 16.08 2.66
N VAL A 397 11.22 15.57 2.42
CA VAL A 397 10.96 14.41 1.55
C VAL A 397 9.99 14.85 0.46
N VAL A 398 10.42 14.77 -0.79
CA VAL A 398 9.55 15.03 -1.94
C VAL A 398 9.61 13.92 -2.96
N ARG A 399 8.54 13.82 -3.74
CA ARG A 399 8.52 13.03 -4.95
C ARG A 399 9.29 13.74 -6.07
N LEU A 400 10.06 12.97 -6.83
CA LEU A 400 10.59 13.38 -8.12
C LEU A 400 9.75 12.75 -9.23
N GLU A 401 9.57 13.49 -10.32
CA GLU A 401 8.93 12.95 -11.53
C GLU A 401 9.87 11.97 -12.24
N VAL A 402 9.26 10.96 -12.85
CA VAL A 402 9.95 9.95 -13.66
C VAL A 402 9.65 10.30 -15.12
N LYS A 403 10.69 10.63 -15.89
CA LYS A 403 10.54 10.72 -17.34
C LYS A 403 10.28 9.32 -17.88
N GLU A 404 9.17 9.15 -18.60
CA GLU A 404 8.78 7.87 -19.15
C GLU A 404 9.83 7.35 -20.14
N THR A 405 10.01 6.04 -20.20
CA THR A 405 10.47 5.42 -21.44
C THR A 405 9.45 5.79 -22.52
N PRO A 406 9.89 6.20 -23.73
CA PRO A 406 8.96 6.49 -24.82
C PRO A 406 7.96 5.34 -24.96
N ALA A 407 6.66 5.67 -25.04
CA ALA A 407 5.65 4.66 -25.32
C ALA A 407 6.08 3.89 -26.58
N PRO A 408 5.93 2.56 -26.62
CA PRO A 408 6.10 1.83 -27.86
C PRO A 408 5.26 2.52 -28.93
N THR A 409 5.82 2.68 -30.13
CA THR A 409 5.11 3.32 -31.24
C THR A 409 3.78 2.63 -31.42
N LYS A 410 2.70 3.39 -31.21
CA LYS A 410 1.33 2.91 -31.32
C LYS A 410 1.15 2.20 -32.68
N PRO A 411 0.53 1.01 -32.74
CA PRO A 411 0.25 0.35 -34.00
C PRO A 411 -0.50 1.30 -34.95
N PRO A 412 -0.19 1.29 -36.26
CA PRO A 412 -0.91 2.11 -37.23
C PRO A 412 -2.42 1.86 -37.15
N GLY A 413 -3.21 2.94 -37.08
CA GLY A 413 -4.67 2.88 -37.08
C GLY A 413 -5.34 2.73 -35.70
N GLU A 414 -4.61 2.62 -34.59
CA GLU A 414 -5.24 2.64 -33.26
C GLU A 414 -5.75 4.05 -32.89
N PRO A 415 -7.02 4.22 -32.46
CA PRO A 415 -7.58 5.51 -32.05
C PRO A 415 -7.00 5.98 -30.71
N GLU A 416 -6.98 7.30 -30.47
CA GLU A 416 -6.60 7.84 -29.16
C GLU A 416 -7.55 7.31 -28.08
N ILE A 417 -6.96 6.80 -26.98
CA ILE A 417 -7.71 6.24 -25.87
C ILE A 417 -7.66 7.25 -24.73
N ASP A 418 -8.80 7.88 -24.45
CA ASP A 418 -8.92 8.86 -23.39
C ASP A 418 -10.23 8.69 -22.61
N PHE A 419 -10.19 9.01 -21.33
CA PHE A 419 -11.30 8.81 -20.41
C PHE A 419 -11.56 10.07 -19.59
N ASP A 420 -12.83 10.38 -19.36
CA ASP A 420 -13.22 11.23 -18.24
C ASP A 420 -13.13 10.45 -16.93
N LEU A 421 -12.83 11.15 -15.83
CA LEU A 421 -12.59 10.54 -14.52
C LEU A 421 -13.49 11.14 -13.44
N PHE A 422 -14.17 10.28 -12.70
CA PHE A 422 -14.84 10.66 -11.45
C PHE A 422 -14.68 9.58 -10.37
N HIS A 423 -15.01 9.93 -9.12
CA HIS A 423 -14.70 9.09 -7.96
C HIS A 423 -15.93 8.78 -7.09
N LEU A 424 -16.01 7.54 -6.61
CA LEU A 424 -17.00 7.08 -5.65
C LEU A 424 -16.33 6.83 -4.29
N PRO A 425 -16.73 7.47 -3.19
CA PRO A 425 -16.10 7.26 -1.90
C PRO A 425 -16.45 5.88 -1.32
N VAL A 426 -15.43 5.03 -1.14
CA VAL A 426 -15.55 3.69 -0.57
C VAL A 426 -14.33 3.39 0.27
N THR A 427 -14.49 3.12 1.57
CA THR A 427 -13.37 2.81 2.45
C THR A 427 -12.92 1.36 2.28
N LEU A 428 -11.61 1.15 2.12
CA LEU A 428 -10.95 -0.16 1.97
C LEU A 428 -11.61 -1.08 0.92
N PRO A 429 -11.86 -0.60 -0.32
CA PRO A 429 -12.46 -1.41 -1.37
C PRO A 429 -11.47 -2.49 -1.82
N VAL A 430 -11.94 -3.72 -2.01
CA VAL A 430 -11.06 -4.84 -2.41
C VAL A 430 -11.48 -5.55 -3.69
N SER A 431 -12.78 -5.61 -3.98
CA SER A 431 -13.28 -6.31 -5.16
C SER A 431 -14.62 -5.74 -5.64
N LEU A 432 -14.87 -5.88 -6.94
CA LEU A 432 -15.98 -5.28 -7.67
C LEU A 432 -16.63 -6.35 -8.56
N VAL A 433 -17.96 -6.38 -8.61
CA VAL A 433 -18.69 -7.24 -9.55
C VAL A 433 -19.98 -6.57 -10.01
N TRP A 434 -20.32 -6.73 -11.28
CA TRP A 434 -21.60 -6.30 -11.83
C TRP A 434 -22.64 -7.41 -11.74
N THR A 435 -23.85 -7.03 -11.35
CA THR A 435 -24.99 -7.92 -11.33
C THR A 435 -25.73 -7.89 -12.68
N PRO A 436 -26.49 -8.96 -13.03
CA PRO A 436 -27.35 -8.97 -14.20
C PRO A 436 -28.38 -7.82 -14.28
N ASP A 437 -28.79 -7.26 -13.14
CA ASP A 437 -29.67 -6.09 -13.05
C ASP A 437 -28.90 -4.74 -13.12
N LYS A 438 -27.72 -4.74 -13.75
CA LYS A 438 -26.90 -3.54 -14.04
C LYS A 438 -26.61 -2.69 -12.80
N THR A 439 -26.29 -3.36 -11.70
CA THR A 439 -25.90 -2.73 -10.44
C THR A 439 -24.50 -3.20 -10.06
N MET A 440 -23.65 -2.29 -9.60
CA MET A 440 -22.29 -2.64 -9.18
C MET A 440 -22.26 -2.95 -7.69
N LEU A 441 -21.70 -4.09 -7.33
CA LEU A 441 -21.40 -4.46 -5.95
C LEU A 441 -19.91 -4.24 -5.67
N VAL A 442 -19.62 -3.60 -4.55
CA VAL A 442 -18.26 -3.34 -4.07
C VAL A 442 -18.08 -3.99 -2.72
N LEU A 443 -17.17 -4.97 -2.64
CA LEU A 443 -16.74 -5.59 -1.40
C LEU A 443 -15.62 -4.75 -0.76
N THR A 444 -15.67 -4.59 0.56
CA THR A 444 -14.57 -4.04 1.36
C THR A 444 -13.86 -5.13 2.16
N SER A 445 -12.60 -4.88 2.53
CA SER A 445 -11.81 -5.81 3.36
C SER A 445 -12.47 -6.13 4.70
N GLN A 446 -13.34 -5.25 5.19
CA GLN A 446 -14.09 -5.37 6.43
C GLN A 446 -15.48 -6.02 6.24
N SER A 447 -15.65 -6.83 5.20
CA SER A 447 -16.88 -7.63 4.97
C SER A 447 -18.15 -6.77 4.85
N THR A 448 -18.02 -5.56 4.29
CA THR A 448 -19.15 -4.72 3.87
C THR A 448 -19.32 -4.83 2.36
N VAL A 449 -20.57 -4.89 1.90
CA VAL A 449 -20.93 -4.77 0.47
C VAL A 449 -21.64 -3.46 0.24
N LEU A 450 -21.22 -2.71 -0.77
CA LEU A 450 -21.91 -1.52 -1.24
C LEU A 450 -22.51 -1.78 -2.61
N GLU A 451 -23.79 -1.48 -2.76
CA GLU A 451 -24.53 -1.59 -4.02
C GLU A 451 -24.70 -0.20 -4.61
N PHE A 452 -24.27 -0.02 -5.87
CA PHE A 452 -24.32 1.24 -6.59
C PHE A 452 -25.09 1.10 -7.90
N LYS A 453 -26.06 2.00 -8.09
CA LYS A 453 -26.58 2.32 -9.42
C LYS A 453 -25.95 3.63 -9.86
N ILE A 454 -25.31 3.63 -11.03
CA ILE A 454 -24.45 4.72 -11.50
C ILE A 454 -24.98 5.20 -12.85
N ASP A 455 -25.01 6.52 -13.02
CA ASP A 455 -25.15 7.18 -14.32
C ASP A 455 -23.76 7.68 -14.69
N ALA A 456 -23.01 6.85 -15.43
CA ALA A 456 -21.61 7.11 -15.73
C ALA A 456 -21.45 8.29 -16.69
N GLU A 457 -22.33 8.40 -17.69
CA GLU A 457 -22.37 9.53 -18.62
C GLU A 457 -22.53 10.87 -17.90
N ARG A 458 -23.47 10.95 -16.93
CA ARG A 458 -23.66 12.15 -16.11
C ARG A 458 -22.77 12.18 -14.85
N GLN A 459 -21.82 11.25 -14.75
CA GLN A 459 -20.83 11.14 -13.67
C GLN A 459 -21.43 11.23 -12.26
N ARG A 460 -22.58 10.57 -12.03
CA ARG A 460 -23.32 10.68 -10.77
C ARG A 460 -23.83 9.34 -10.25
N ILE A 461 -23.95 9.27 -8.93
CA ILE A 461 -24.58 8.14 -8.25
C ILE A 461 -26.10 8.32 -8.30
N ILE A 462 -26.81 7.34 -8.87
CA ILE A 462 -28.28 7.29 -8.82
C ILE A 462 -28.73 6.82 -7.44
N SER A 463 -28.16 5.71 -6.96
CA SER A 463 -28.46 5.17 -5.63
C SER A 463 -27.28 4.42 -5.04
N ARG A 464 -27.20 4.40 -3.71
CA ARG A 464 -26.21 3.65 -2.95
C ARG A 464 -26.87 2.97 -1.76
N LYS A 465 -26.62 1.67 -1.59
CA LYS A 465 -26.97 0.92 -0.38
C LYS A 465 -25.71 0.28 0.21
N LYS A 466 -25.76 -0.02 1.51
CA LYS A 466 -24.67 -0.65 2.25
C LYS A 466 -25.23 -1.82 3.04
N TYR A 467 -24.55 -2.95 2.96
CA TYR A 467 -24.87 -4.17 3.67
C TYR A 467 -23.65 -4.63 4.45
N SER A 468 -23.85 -5.03 5.71
CA SER A 468 -22.80 -5.66 6.51
C SER A 468 -23.01 -7.16 6.46
N LEU A 469 -22.03 -7.90 5.95
CA LEU A 469 -22.10 -9.35 5.98
C LEU A 469 -21.92 -9.83 7.43
N PRO A 470 -22.60 -10.90 7.86
CA PRO A 470 -22.46 -11.47 9.21
C PRO A 470 -21.14 -12.23 9.39
N LEU A 471 -20.00 -11.59 9.07
CA LEU A 471 -18.64 -12.11 9.20
C LEU A 471 -17.90 -11.29 10.26
N LYS A 472 -17.63 -11.91 11.42
CA LYS A 472 -16.86 -11.30 12.52
C LYS A 472 -15.38 -11.65 12.39
N ASP A 473 -14.50 -10.66 12.59
CA ASP A 473 -13.03 -10.80 12.59
C ASP A 473 -12.46 -11.48 11.33
N ARG A 474 -13.07 -11.21 10.18
CA ARG A 474 -12.67 -11.79 8.89
C ARG A 474 -12.24 -10.73 7.91
N LEU A 475 -11.21 -11.06 7.14
CA LEU A 475 -10.78 -10.34 5.95
C LEU A 475 -11.49 -10.94 4.75
N SER A 476 -12.30 -10.14 4.05
CA SER A 476 -12.94 -10.54 2.79
C SER A 476 -12.16 -10.00 1.60
N LEU A 477 -11.97 -10.78 0.53
CA LEU A 477 -11.14 -10.38 -0.62
C LEU A 477 -11.82 -10.53 -1.96
N GLY A 478 -12.53 -11.65 -2.20
CA GLY A 478 -13.21 -11.93 -3.47
C GLY A 478 -14.73 -11.86 -3.36
N ILE A 479 -15.39 -11.48 -4.45
CA ILE A 479 -16.85 -11.46 -4.58
C ILE A 479 -17.26 -11.92 -5.98
N THR A 480 -18.28 -12.78 -6.07
CA THR A 480 -18.96 -13.09 -7.32
C THR A 480 -20.46 -13.18 -7.11
N VAL A 481 -21.21 -12.94 -8.18
CA VAL A 481 -22.67 -13.11 -8.21
C VAL A 481 -22.99 -14.59 -8.39
N ASP A 482 -24.04 -15.06 -7.72
CA ASP A 482 -24.55 -16.42 -7.87
C ASP A 482 -25.13 -16.63 -9.29
N PRO A 483 -24.86 -17.76 -9.97
CA PRO A 483 -25.40 -18.04 -11.30
C PRO A 483 -26.92 -18.00 -11.39
N ASP A 484 -27.62 -18.26 -10.28
CA ASP A 484 -29.08 -18.23 -10.20
C ASP A 484 -29.66 -16.83 -9.91
N TRP A 485 -28.83 -15.76 -9.93
CA TRP A 485 -29.30 -14.39 -9.71
C TRP A 485 -30.46 -13.98 -10.60
N ALA A 486 -30.40 -14.35 -11.89
CA ALA A 486 -31.44 -14.05 -12.87
C ALA A 486 -32.77 -14.77 -12.57
N LYS A 487 -32.76 -15.84 -11.76
CA LYS A 487 -33.95 -16.57 -11.31
C LYS A 487 -34.62 -15.94 -10.09
N GLY A 488 -34.24 -14.70 -9.73
CA GLY A 488 -34.81 -13.94 -8.61
C GLY A 488 -34.11 -14.17 -7.27
N GLN A 489 -33.10 -15.04 -7.19
CA GLN A 489 -32.33 -15.26 -5.98
C GLN A 489 -31.20 -14.24 -5.85
N LYS A 490 -31.40 -13.17 -5.07
CA LYS A 490 -30.32 -12.21 -4.75
C LYS A 490 -29.31 -12.86 -3.81
N CYS A 491 -28.30 -13.49 -4.40
CA CYS A 491 -27.23 -14.16 -3.68
C CYS A 491 -25.86 -13.76 -4.22
N ILE A 492 -24.90 -13.60 -3.33
CA ILE A 492 -23.49 -13.38 -3.64
C ILE A 492 -22.63 -14.43 -2.95
N TRP A 493 -21.46 -14.69 -3.50
CA TRP A 493 -20.43 -15.53 -2.89
C TRP A 493 -19.24 -14.65 -2.55
N VAL A 494 -18.69 -14.83 -1.35
CA VAL A 494 -17.55 -14.07 -0.85
C VAL A 494 -16.50 -15.02 -0.30
N SER A 495 -15.26 -14.83 -0.74
CA SER A 495 -14.09 -15.48 -0.13
C SER A 495 -13.58 -14.64 1.03
N HIS A 496 -13.25 -15.32 2.14
CA HIS A 496 -12.79 -14.66 3.34
C HIS A 496 -11.89 -15.55 4.22
N SER A 497 -10.95 -14.90 4.91
CA SER A 497 -9.98 -15.53 5.80
C SER A 497 -10.01 -14.89 7.18
N LYS A 498 -9.28 -15.44 8.16
CA LYS A 498 -9.14 -14.77 9.47
C LYS A 498 -8.43 -13.44 9.22
N ALA A 499 -8.93 -12.35 9.82
CA ALA A 499 -8.24 -11.07 9.70
C ALA A 499 -6.86 -11.15 10.37
N TYR A 500 -5.89 -10.37 9.88
CA TYR A 500 -4.55 -10.28 10.45
C TYR A 500 -4.57 -9.55 11.80
N ASN A 501 -5.11 -10.19 12.84
CA ASN A 501 -4.88 -9.83 14.22
C ASN A 501 -3.83 -10.79 14.81
N ALA A 502 -3.29 -10.49 15.99
CA ALA A 502 -2.08 -11.15 16.53
C ALA A 502 -2.15 -12.69 16.69
N ASP A 503 -3.30 -13.31 16.44
CA ASP A 503 -3.53 -14.75 16.46
C ASP A 503 -3.41 -15.33 15.04
N ARG A 504 -2.22 -15.84 14.73
CA ARG A 504 -1.93 -16.58 13.49
C ARG A 504 -2.92 -17.72 13.33
N LYS A 505 -3.48 -17.89 12.11
CA LYS A 505 -4.39 -19.01 11.85
C LYS A 505 -4.16 -19.63 10.48
N ALA A 506 -3.55 -20.81 10.47
CA ALA A 506 -3.52 -21.69 9.29
C ALA A 506 -4.93 -22.13 8.90
N ASN A 507 -5.10 -22.47 7.62
CA ASN A 507 -6.32 -23.10 7.09
C ASN A 507 -7.60 -22.31 7.37
N SER A 508 -7.51 -20.98 7.47
CA SER A 508 -8.65 -20.14 7.81
C SER A 508 -9.51 -19.81 6.60
N GLY A 509 -9.03 -20.03 5.37
CA GLY A 509 -9.73 -19.65 4.15
C GLY A 509 -11.09 -20.32 4.04
N SER A 510 -12.08 -19.56 3.58
CA SER A 510 -13.46 -20.00 3.49
C SER A 510 -14.20 -19.25 2.38
N ILE A 511 -15.25 -19.86 1.86
CA ILE A 511 -16.15 -19.26 0.89
C ILE A 511 -17.58 -19.44 1.38
N SER A 512 -18.28 -18.32 1.49
CA SER A 512 -19.65 -18.27 1.99
C SER A 512 -20.58 -17.66 0.95
N ARG A 513 -21.77 -18.24 0.85
CA ARG A 513 -22.90 -17.74 0.06
C ARG A 513 -23.80 -16.90 0.95
N PHE A 514 -24.14 -15.70 0.53
CA PHE A 514 -25.01 -14.75 1.25
C PHE A 514 -26.22 -14.42 0.41
N CYS A 515 -27.41 -14.63 0.96
CA CYS A 515 -28.68 -14.44 0.26
C CYS A 515 -29.65 -13.53 1.02
N GLY A 516 -30.71 -13.16 0.32
CA GLY A 516 -31.78 -12.32 0.83
C GLY A 516 -31.56 -10.84 0.48
N ASN A 517 -32.59 -10.03 0.68
CA ASN A 517 -32.59 -8.63 0.24
C ASN A 517 -31.45 -7.78 0.83
N ASN A 518 -30.87 -8.19 1.96
CA ASN A 518 -29.77 -7.50 2.63
C ASN A 518 -28.51 -8.38 2.78
N PHE A 519 -28.42 -9.50 2.05
CA PHE A 519 -27.33 -10.49 2.16
C PHE A 519 -27.13 -11.06 3.58
N GLN A 520 -28.21 -11.15 4.35
CA GLN A 520 -28.17 -11.54 5.76
C GLN A 520 -28.13 -13.06 5.97
N ASN A 521 -28.57 -13.85 4.99
CA ASN A 521 -28.64 -15.31 5.10
C ASN A 521 -27.31 -15.91 4.62
N ALA A 522 -26.41 -16.19 5.56
CA ALA A 522 -25.09 -16.74 5.27
C ALA A 522 -25.07 -18.27 5.34
N LYS A 523 -24.43 -18.91 4.37
CA LYS A 523 -24.06 -20.32 4.39
C LYS A 523 -22.61 -20.46 3.98
N THR A 524 -21.74 -20.90 4.88
CA THR A 524 -20.38 -21.30 4.54
C THR A 524 -20.44 -22.57 3.70
N VAL A 525 -19.93 -22.51 2.47
CA VAL A 525 -19.99 -23.64 1.52
C VAL A 525 -18.66 -24.37 1.47
N ILE A 526 -17.54 -23.65 1.57
CA ILE A 526 -16.19 -24.23 1.62
C ILE A 526 -15.47 -23.63 2.82
N TRP A 527 -14.77 -24.45 3.60
CA TRP A 527 -13.94 -24.00 4.72
C TRP A 527 -12.72 -24.90 4.91
N GLY A 528 -11.72 -24.40 5.64
CA GLY A 528 -10.46 -25.12 5.86
C GLY A 528 -9.42 -24.91 4.76
N LEU A 529 -9.62 -23.93 3.87
CA LEU A 529 -8.65 -23.65 2.81
C LEU A 529 -7.36 -23.04 3.39
N PRO A 530 -6.17 -23.39 2.87
CA PRO A 530 -4.90 -22.87 3.36
C PRO A 530 -4.83 -21.34 3.36
N THR A 531 -4.17 -20.80 4.38
CA THR A 531 -3.85 -19.37 4.47
C THR A 531 -2.46 -19.22 5.03
N SER A 532 -1.69 -18.30 4.47
CA SER A 532 -0.42 -17.90 5.09
C SER A 532 -0.67 -17.22 6.43
N ASP A 533 0.41 -17.02 7.20
CA ASP A 533 0.36 -16.38 8.52
C ASP A 533 -0.16 -14.93 8.43
N SER A 534 0.45 -14.10 7.58
CA SER A 534 0.15 -12.65 7.53
C SER A 534 0.07 -12.01 6.13
N ALA A 535 -0.03 -12.80 5.05
CA ALA A 535 0.21 -12.27 3.69
C ALA A 535 -0.78 -12.71 2.59
N HIS A 536 -0.70 -13.95 2.16
CA HIS A 536 -1.52 -14.56 1.12
C HIS A 536 -2.74 -15.25 1.72
N ALA A 537 -3.87 -15.17 1.02
CA ALA A 537 -5.17 -15.65 1.46
C ALA A 537 -5.96 -16.27 0.29
N THR A 538 -7.22 -16.61 0.55
CA THR A 538 -8.18 -16.98 -0.50
C THR A 538 -8.67 -15.69 -1.15
N ASN A 539 -8.25 -15.46 -2.40
CA ASN A 539 -8.45 -14.21 -3.13
C ASN A 539 -9.73 -14.28 -3.99
N GLN A 540 -9.70 -13.86 -5.26
CA GLN A 540 -10.89 -13.82 -6.10
C GLN A 540 -11.51 -15.20 -6.37
N ILE A 541 -12.83 -15.23 -6.53
CA ILE A 541 -13.61 -16.41 -6.92
C ILE A 541 -14.50 -16.08 -8.12
N LYS A 542 -14.67 -16.99 -9.07
CA LYS A 542 -15.56 -16.80 -10.24
C LYS A 542 -16.20 -18.11 -10.68
N PHE A 543 -17.46 -18.05 -11.09
CA PHE A 543 -18.16 -19.21 -11.63
C PHE A 543 -17.77 -19.47 -13.08
N MET A 544 -17.53 -20.73 -13.39
CA MET A 544 -17.47 -21.25 -14.75
C MET A 544 -18.89 -21.42 -15.30
N LYS A 545 -19.02 -21.50 -16.64
CA LYS A 545 -20.31 -21.72 -17.30
C LYS A 545 -21.03 -23.00 -16.86
N ASN A 546 -20.28 -24.02 -16.44
CA ASN A 546 -20.81 -25.30 -15.97
C ASN A 546 -21.24 -25.28 -14.48
N GLY A 547 -21.18 -24.14 -13.80
CA GLY A 547 -21.57 -24.00 -12.40
C GLY A 547 -20.48 -24.32 -11.37
N SER A 548 -19.31 -24.80 -11.80
CA SER A 548 -18.14 -24.93 -10.92
C SER A 548 -17.58 -23.57 -10.53
N LEU A 549 -17.08 -23.45 -9.31
CA LEU A 549 -16.44 -22.25 -8.79
C LEU A 549 -14.92 -22.38 -8.93
N LEU A 550 -14.27 -21.47 -9.64
CA LEU A 550 -12.82 -21.30 -9.61
C LEU A 550 -12.42 -20.36 -8.47
N ILE A 551 -11.31 -20.69 -7.81
CA ILE A 551 -10.84 -20.03 -6.59
C ILE A 551 -9.36 -19.70 -6.73
N ALA A 552 -9.01 -18.42 -6.70
CA ALA A 552 -7.63 -17.96 -6.64
C ALA A 552 -7.10 -18.15 -5.21
N GLN A 553 -6.22 -19.14 -5.01
CA GLN A 553 -5.75 -19.55 -3.69
C GLN A 553 -4.25 -19.29 -3.56
N GLY A 554 -3.89 -18.33 -2.71
CA GLY A 554 -2.50 -17.99 -2.45
C GLY A 554 -1.70 -19.14 -1.80
N GLY A 555 -0.38 -19.12 -2.02
CA GLY A 555 0.59 -19.99 -1.35
C GLY A 555 0.88 -19.57 0.08
N ASN A 556 1.31 -20.50 0.92
CA ASN A 556 1.67 -20.24 2.30
C ASN A 556 3.09 -19.71 2.47
N THR A 557 3.93 -19.84 1.43
CA THR A 557 5.35 -19.48 1.47
C THR A 557 5.73 -18.46 0.39
N GLY A 558 6.93 -17.89 0.51
CA GLY A 558 7.45 -16.95 -0.47
C GLY A 558 7.90 -17.60 -1.77
N ALA A 559 8.49 -18.80 -1.74
CA ALA A 559 9.01 -19.50 -2.93
C ALA A 559 9.03 -21.04 -2.77
N GLY A 560 8.18 -21.59 -1.91
CA GLY A 560 8.01 -23.03 -1.67
C GLY A 560 8.80 -23.60 -0.50
N GLY A 561 9.91 -22.99 -0.10
CA GLY A 561 10.74 -23.42 1.02
C GLY A 561 10.34 -22.76 2.34
N THR A 562 10.23 -23.55 3.41
CA THR A 562 9.94 -23.06 4.77
C THR A 562 11.22 -22.73 5.53
N ALA A 563 11.78 -21.53 5.34
CA ALA A 563 12.93 -21.07 6.12
C ALA A 563 12.52 -20.60 7.53
N MET A 564 13.45 -20.68 8.49
CA MET A 564 13.30 -20.17 9.87
C MET A 564 13.30 -18.63 10.00
N GLN A 565 13.02 -17.86 8.95
CA GLN A 565 13.28 -16.42 8.96
C GLN A 565 12.05 -15.54 8.66
N TYR A 566 11.64 -14.83 9.73
CA TYR A 566 10.97 -13.53 9.79
C TYR A 566 9.73 -13.27 8.89
N GLY A 567 8.54 -13.46 9.46
CA GLY A 567 7.26 -12.83 9.04
C GLY A 567 6.54 -13.48 7.85
N ALA A 568 5.20 -13.31 7.79
CA ALA A 568 4.27 -13.65 6.69
C ALA A 568 4.14 -15.11 6.20
N PHE A 569 5.22 -15.88 6.15
CA PHE A 569 5.33 -17.13 5.38
C PHE A 569 5.75 -18.33 6.24
N TYR A 570 5.15 -18.44 7.43
CA TYR A 570 5.58 -19.38 8.46
C TYR A 570 5.10 -20.82 8.21
N TYR A 571 3.89 -21.00 7.66
CA TYR A 571 3.33 -22.32 7.41
C TYR A 571 3.89 -22.94 6.11
N PRO A 572 4.09 -24.27 6.07
CA PRO A 572 4.42 -24.96 4.82
C PRO A 572 3.30 -24.86 3.79
N GLU A 573 3.66 -25.00 2.52
CA GLU A 573 2.66 -25.20 1.46
C GLU A 573 1.86 -26.47 1.72
N GLN A 574 0.56 -26.40 1.50
CA GLN A 574 -0.41 -27.49 1.70
C GLN A 574 -1.08 -27.89 0.39
N PRO A 575 -1.75 -29.06 0.30
CA PRO A 575 -2.22 -29.62 -0.97
C PRO A 575 -3.13 -28.71 -1.82
N LEU A 576 -3.87 -27.79 -1.18
CA LEU A 576 -4.75 -26.82 -1.85
C LEU A 576 -4.16 -25.40 -1.95
N SER A 577 -2.94 -25.16 -1.49
CA SER A 577 -2.28 -23.84 -1.58
C SER A 577 -1.50 -23.65 -2.88
N ALA A 578 -1.18 -22.40 -3.20
CA ALA A 578 -0.41 -21.99 -4.37
C ALA A 578 -1.00 -22.48 -5.71
N ALA A 579 -2.30 -22.21 -5.90
CA ALA A 579 -3.09 -22.79 -6.98
C ALA A 579 -4.30 -21.94 -7.37
N VAL A 580 -4.85 -22.20 -8.55
CA VAL A 580 -6.29 -22.02 -8.80
C VAL A 580 -6.96 -23.34 -8.50
N LEU A 581 -7.99 -23.29 -7.66
CA LEU A 581 -8.80 -24.45 -7.32
C LEU A 581 -10.11 -24.45 -8.11
N ILE A 582 -10.70 -25.62 -8.29
CA ILE A 582 -12.04 -25.82 -8.85
C ILE A 582 -12.92 -26.56 -7.85
N ALA A 583 -14.17 -26.10 -7.70
CA ALA A 583 -15.13 -26.70 -6.78
C ALA A 583 -16.52 -26.82 -7.45
N PRO A 584 -17.06 -28.03 -7.65
CA PRO A 584 -18.40 -28.24 -8.20
C PRO A 584 -19.48 -27.98 -7.14
N VAL A 585 -19.58 -26.74 -6.66
CA VAL A 585 -20.39 -26.34 -5.50
C VAL A 585 -21.90 -26.52 -5.66
N GLN A 586 -22.38 -26.70 -6.90
CA GLN A 586 -23.77 -26.98 -7.22
C GLN A 586 -24.09 -28.48 -7.30
N ARG A 587 -23.08 -29.35 -7.23
CA ARG A 587 -23.28 -30.81 -7.27
C ARG A 587 -23.98 -31.29 -5.99
N ALA A 588 -24.99 -32.13 -6.14
CA ALA A 588 -25.64 -32.78 -5.00
C ALA A 588 -24.62 -33.53 -4.14
N GLY A 589 -24.70 -33.38 -2.81
CA GLY A 589 -23.76 -34.01 -1.88
C GLY A 589 -22.36 -33.37 -1.81
N PHE A 590 -22.17 -32.16 -2.36
CA PHE A 590 -20.87 -31.47 -2.34
C PHE A 590 -20.25 -31.40 -0.94
N LYS A 591 -19.00 -31.87 -0.81
CA LYS A 591 -18.23 -31.86 0.44
C LYS A 591 -17.33 -30.63 0.53
N GLY A 592 -17.75 -29.66 1.34
CA GLY A 592 -17.03 -28.38 1.53
C GLY A 592 -15.96 -28.33 2.62
N ASN A 593 -15.83 -29.37 3.45
CA ASN A 593 -14.90 -29.38 4.57
C ASN A 593 -13.48 -29.74 4.12
N CYS A 594 -12.69 -28.75 3.71
CA CYS A 594 -11.31 -28.95 3.31
C CYS A 594 -10.31 -28.82 4.48
N THR A 595 -10.77 -28.97 5.73
CA THR A 595 -9.87 -28.92 6.89
C THR A 595 -8.88 -30.09 6.84
N PRO A 596 -7.56 -29.83 6.82
CA PRO A 596 -6.56 -30.90 6.86
C PRO A 596 -6.63 -31.70 8.16
N SER A 597 -6.23 -32.97 8.11
CA SER A 597 -6.14 -33.82 9.31
C SER A 597 -5.01 -33.40 10.25
N GLN A 598 -3.98 -32.72 9.73
CA GLN A 598 -2.86 -32.22 10.50
C GLN A 598 -3.27 -30.96 11.28
N SER A 599 -2.96 -30.93 12.57
CA SER A 599 -3.22 -29.76 13.42
C SER A 599 -2.32 -28.59 13.06
N GLU A 600 -2.83 -27.38 13.30
CA GLU A 600 -2.07 -26.14 13.12
C GLU A 600 -0.79 -26.11 13.96
N ARG A 601 -0.84 -26.57 15.21
CA ARG A 601 0.33 -26.69 16.08
C ARG A 601 1.41 -27.58 15.45
N ASN A 602 1.01 -28.69 14.81
CA ASN A 602 1.96 -29.57 14.16
C ASN A 602 2.54 -28.93 12.89
N LEU A 603 1.74 -28.18 12.12
CA LEU A 603 2.24 -27.39 10.97
C LEU A 603 3.31 -26.38 11.42
N ASP A 604 3.07 -25.67 12.53
CA ASP A 604 4.01 -24.71 13.11
C ASP A 604 5.31 -25.38 13.58
N GLN A 605 5.18 -26.45 14.38
CA GLN A 605 6.32 -27.13 15.00
C GLN A 605 7.19 -27.90 14.00
N THR A 606 6.56 -28.65 13.10
CA THR A 606 7.28 -29.54 12.17
C THR A 606 7.67 -28.83 10.88
N ARG A 607 6.92 -27.79 10.48
CA ARG A 607 7.10 -27.08 9.21
C ARG A 607 7.06 -28.01 7.99
N LYS A 608 6.42 -29.16 8.13
CA LYS A 608 6.23 -30.17 7.10
C LYS A 608 4.73 -30.37 6.92
N ALA A 609 4.25 -30.17 5.71
CA ALA A 609 2.83 -30.35 5.43
C ALA A 609 2.47 -31.82 5.25
N ASN A 610 1.27 -32.19 5.65
CA ASN A 610 0.66 -33.44 5.23
C ASN A 610 0.44 -33.41 3.71
N LYS A 611 0.84 -34.47 3.03
CA LYS A 611 0.64 -34.66 1.58
C LYS A 611 -0.78 -35.12 1.25
N ALA A 612 -1.50 -35.69 2.22
CA ALA A 612 -2.86 -36.13 2.01
C ALA A 612 -3.78 -34.92 1.77
N LYS A 613 -4.45 -34.92 0.61
CA LYS A 613 -5.52 -33.97 0.30
C LYS A 613 -6.64 -34.11 1.35
N PRO A 614 -7.20 -33.01 1.87
CA PRO A 614 -8.38 -33.06 2.72
C PRO A 614 -9.54 -33.81 2.04
N ASN A 615 -10.41 -34.45 2.84
CA ASN A 615 -11.60 -35.16 2.34
C ASN A 615 -12.71 -34.16 1.94
N CYS A 616 -12.46 -33.42 0.87
CA CYS A 616 -13.39 -32.46 0.27
C CYS A 616 -13.37 -32.54 -1.26
N ASP A 617 -14.40 -31.97 -1.88
CA ASP A 617 -14.62 -31.98 -3.32
C ASP A 617 -13.90 -30.84 -4.07
N VAL A 618 -13.06 -30.07 -3.38
CA VAL A 618 -12.27 -28.99 -3.98
C VAL A 618 -10.98 -29.57 -4.54
N GLU A 619 -10.66 -29.26 -5.79
CA GLU A 619 -9.52 -29.82 -6.51
C GLU A 619 -8.59 -28.73 -7.03
N VAL A 620 -7.36 -29.10 -7.36
CA VAL A 620 -6.41 -28.19 -8.01
C VAL A 620 -6.74 -28.16 -9.50
N PHE A 621 -7.13 -26.99 -10.01
CA PHE A 621 -7.29 -26.75 -11.44
C PHE A 621 -5.92 -26.52 -12.09
N SER A 622 -5.14 -25.62 -11.52
CA SER A 622 -3.76 -25.35 -11.92
C SER A 622 -2.91 -25.00 -10.71
N SER A 623 -1.63 -25.40 -10.71
CA SER A 623 -0.73 -25.23 -9.59
C SER A 623 0.44 -24.30 -9.93
N GLY A 624 1.31 -24.05 -8.95
CA GLY A 624 2.50 -23.26 -9.18
C GLY A 624 2.28 -21.76 -9.18
N LEU A 625 1.27 -21.28 -8.45
CA LEU A 625 0.89 -19.86 -8.43
C LEU A 625 1.14 -19.30 -7.03
N ARG A 626 2.07 -18.36 -6.89
CA ARG A 626 2.53 -17.85 -5.58
C ARG A 626 1.40 -17.12 -4.84
N ASN A 627 0.82 -16.12 -5.47
CA ASN A 627 -0.28 -15.32 -4.94
C ASN A 627 -1.08 -14.70 -6.09
N ILE A 628 -1.78 -15.55 -6.80
CA ILE A 628 -2.76 -15.15 -7.80
C ILE A 628 -3.90 -14.38 -7.12
N TRP A 629 -4.12 -13.13 -7.51
CA TRP A 629 -5.16 -12.29 -6.90
C TRP A 629 -6.49 -12.42 -7.63
N ASP A 630 -6.46 -12.32 -8.96
CA ASP A 630 -7.63 -12.34 -9.83
C ASP A 630 -7.29 -13.05 -11.16
N PHE A 631 -8.33 -13.46 -11.87
CA PHE A 631 -8.29 -14.08 -13.19
C PHE A 631 -9.58 -13.74 -13.93
N ASP A 632 -9.58 -13.72 -15.27
CA ASP A 632 -10.80 -13.48 -16.03
C ASP A 632 -10.94 -14.42 -17.23
N PHE A 633 -12.21 -14.73 -17.55
CA PHE A 633 -12.58 -15.53 -18.70
C PHE A 633 -12.61 -14.66 -19.94
N HIS A 634 -11.71 -14.91 -20.88
CA HIS A 634 -11.61 -14.12 -22.09
C HIS A 634 -12.61 -14.59 -23.16
N PRO A 635 -13.14 -13.70 -24.01
CA PRO A 635 -14.01 -14.07 -25.14
C PRO A 635 -13.43 -15.10 -26.12
N ASN A 636 -12.11 -15.31 -26.13
CA ASN A 636 -11.44 -16.34 -26.95
C ASN A 636 -11.44 -17.74 -26.30
N GLY A 637 -12.17 -17.92 -25.19
CA GLY A 637 -12.33 -19.20 -24.51
C GLY A 637 -11.19 -19.56 -23.54
N ARG A 638 -10.20 -18.69 -23.36
CA ARG A 638 -9.07 -18.91 -22.44
C ARG A 638 -9.26 -18.15 -21.12
N ILE A 639 -8.50 -18.55 -20.10
CA ILE A 639 -8.47 -17.89 -18.80
C ILE A 639 -7.13 -17.17 -18.67
N TYR A 640 -7.14 -15.89 -18.32
CA TYR A 640 -5.91 -15.13 -18.07
C TYR A 640 -5.86 -14.68 -16.63
N ALA A 641 -4.66 -14.66 -16.07
CA ALA A 641 -4.41 -14.28 -14.70
C ALA A 641 -3.09 -13.56 -14.56
N THR A 642 -2.91 -12.89 -13.43
CA THR A 642 -1.61 -12.39 -12.99
C THR A 642 -1.19 -13.08 -11.71
N ASP A 643 0.12 -13.35 -11.58
CA ASP A 643 0.69 -13.91 -10.35
C ASP A 643 1.76 -12.97 -9.79
N ASN A 644 1.66 -12.72 -8.48
CA ASN A 644 2.55 -11.84 -7.73
C ASN A 644 3.83 -12.60 -7.36
N ALA A 645 4.96 -12.15 -7.86
CA ALA A 645 6.23 -12.83 -7.68
C ALA A 645 6.99 -12.40 -6.40
N VAL A 646 8.12 -13.06 -6.14
CA VAL A 646 9.00 -12.76 -4.99
C VAL A 646 9.61 -11.35 -5.12
N GLY A 647 9.57 -10.55 -4.03
CA GLY A 647 10.06 -9.15 -4.05
C GLY A 647 10.91 -8.71 -2.84
N SER A 648 11.47 -9.64 -2.07
CA SER A 648 12.15 -9.33 -0.80
C SER A 648 13.57 -9.91 -0.65
N GLY A 649 14.07 -10.67 -1.63
CA GLY A 649 15.37 -11.37 -1.56
C GLY A 649 15.54 -12.30 -0.34
N ARG A 650 14.43 -12.73 0.29
CA ARG A 650 14.41 -13.58 1.49
C ARG A 650 13.56 -14.85 1.33
N ALA A 651 12.81 -14.98 0.24
CA ALA A 651 12.07 -16.20 -0.04
C ALA A 651 13.04 -17.32 -0.43
N THR A 652 12.81 -18.52 0.07
CA THR A 652 13.63 -19.69 -0.24
C THR A 652 12.85 -20.71 -1.05
N HIS A 653 13.52 -21.38 -1.99
CA HIS A 653 12.95 -22.56 -2.63
C HIS A 653 13.13 -23.82 -1.76
N PRO A 654 12.39 -24.91 -2.04
CA PRO A 654 12.57 -26.17 -1.33
C PRO A 654 13.99 -26.73 -1.45
N LYS A 655 14.43 -27.44 -0.41
CA LYS A 655 15.68 -28.20 -0.45
C LYS A 655 15.48 -29.44 -1.31
N LEU A 656 16.36 -29.62 -2.31
CA LEU A 656 16.38 -30.85 -3.09
C LEU A 656 17.33 -31.86 -2.42
N PRO A 657 16.86 -33.09 -2.11
CA PRO A 657 17.73 -34.19 -1.69
C PRO A 657 18.87 -34.45 -2.68
N LYS A 658 19.97 -35.02 -2.19
CA LYS A 658 21.08 -35.45 -3.07
C LYS A 658 20.57 -36.50 -4.06
N GLY A 659 20.75 -36.24 -5.35
CA GLY A 659 20.31 -37.16 -6.42
C GLY A 659 18.81 -37.08 -6.75
N TRP A 660 18.10 -36.06 -6.26
CA TRP A 660 16.68 -35.81 -6.53
C TRP A 660 16.34 -35.89 -8.01
N LYS A 661 15.20 -36.52 -8.31
CA LYS A 661 14.57 -36.63 -9.63
C LYS A 661 13.15 -36.02 -9.58
N PRO A 662 12.59 -35.59 -10.72
CA PRO A 662 11.20 -35.14 -10.78
C PRO A 662 10.24 -36.16 -10.14
N GLY A 663 9.44 -35.69 -9.17
CA GLY A 663 8.49 -36.51 -8.42
C GLY A 663 8.98 -37.01 -7.07
N ASP A 664 10.29 -36.93 -6.80
CA ASP A 664 10.85 -37.20 -5.48
C ASP A 664 10.39 -36.15 -4.45
N ASP A 665 10.37 -36.56 -3.17
CA ASP A 665 10.00 -35.68 -2.07
C ASP A 665 10.99 -34.51 -1.89
N CYS A 666 10.45 -33.32 -1.63
CA CYS A 666 11.19 -32.12 -1.24
C CYS A 666 10.54 -31.37 -0.07
N ASN A 667 9.67 -32.05 0.68
CA ASN A 667 8.88 -31.49 1.78
C ASN A 667 9.63 -31.44 3.11
N ASP A 668 10.97 -31.45 3.06
CA ASP A 668 11.80 -31.29 4.24
C ASP A 668 12.08 -29.80 4.50
N PRO A 669 11.84 -29.32 5.73
CA PRO A 669 12.02 -27.91 6.05
C PRO A 669 13.49 -27.51 6.09
N LEU A 670 13.76 -26.24 5.77
CA LEU A 670 15.09 -25.66 5.95
C LEU A 670 15.36 -25.40 7.43
N THR A 671 16.52 -25.85 7.91
CA THR A 671 16.96 -25.76 9.31
C THR A 671 17.99 -24.64 9.52
N ARG A 672 18.35 -24.34 10.77
CA ARG A 672 19.38 -23.32 11.07
C ARG A 672 20.79 -23.73 10.65
N SER A 673 21.06 -25.03 10.51
CA SER A 673 22.35 -25.54 10.01
C SER A 673 22.45 -25.48 8.49
N ASP A 674 21.34 -25.28 7.79
CA ASP A 674 21.38 -25.02 6.36
C ASP A 674 21.88 -23.60 6.10
N GLU A 675 22.85 -23.45 5.19
CA GLU A 675 23.25 -22.14 4.68
C GLU A 675 22.11 -21.55 3.83
N LEU A 676 21.17 -20.85 4.47
CA LEU A 676 19.93 -20.34 3.85
C LEU A 676 20.17 -19.54 2.57
N SER A 677 21.30 -18.83 2.46
CA SER A 677 21.69 -18.09 1.25
C SER A 677 21.79 -18.96 0.00
N LYS A 678 22.02 -20.28 0.13
CA LYS A 678 22.02 -21.24 -0.98
C LYS A 678 20.65 -21.49 -1.59
N TYR A 679 19.58 -21.16 -0.87
CA TYR A 679 18.19 -21.43 -1.28
C TYR A 679 17.41 -20.17 -1.62
N VAL A 680 18.00 -18.98 -1.45
CA VAL A 680 17.34 -17.70 -1.67
C VAL A 680 16.99 -17.52 -3.14
N VAL A 681 15.72 -17.27 -3.40
CA VAL A 681 15.21 -16.81 -4.70
C VAL A 681 15.30 -15.29 -4.72
N VAL A 682 16.12 -14.77 -5.64
CA VAL A 682 16.23 -13.33 -5.92
C VAL A 682 14.91 -12.77 -6.45
N ASP A 683 14.74 -11.44 -6.38
CA ASP A 683 13.53 -10.75 -6.83
C ASP A 683 13.13 -11.14 -8.26
N ARG A 684 11.82 -11.41 -8.45
CA ARG A 684 11.25 -11.88 -9.72
C ARG A 684 10.18 -10.93 -10.24
N PRO A 685 9.99 -10.89 -11.58
CA PRO A 685 8.90 -10.11 -12.14
C PRO A 685 7.57 -10.79 -11.83
N ASP A 686 6.53 -9.99 -11.56
CA ASP A 686 5.16 -10.48 -11.66
C ASP A 686 4.92 -10.96 -13.10
N VAL A 687 3.97 -11.86 -13.29
CA VAL A 687 3.76 -12.51 -14.59
C VAL A 687 2.31 -12.45 -15.03
N LEU A 688 2.11 -12.29 -16.33
CA LEU A 688 0.83 -12.53 -17.00
C LEU A 688 0.80 -13.97 -17.49
N LEU A 689 -0.28 -14.68 -17.19
CA LEU A 689 -0.46 -16.10 -17.43
C LEU A 689 -1.69 -16.37 -18.30
N GLU A 690 -1.57 -17.35 -19.19
CA GLU A 690 -2.72 -18.07 -19.74
C GLU A 690 -2.93 -19.33 -18.89
N LEU A 691 -3.93 -19.34 -18.02
CA LEU A 691 -4.22 -20.47 -17.16
C LEU A 691 -4.84 -21.63 -17.95
N ARG A 692 -4.41 -22.84 -17.59
CA ARG A 692 -4.85 -24.12 -18.15
C ARG A 692 -4.91 -25.14 -17.06
N GLU A 693 -5.93 -25.99 -17.14
CA GLU A 693 -6.07 -27.14 -16.26
C GLU A 693 -4.84 -28.05 -16.34
N GLY A 694 -4.41 -28.59 -15.20
CA GLY A 694 -3.29 -29.52 -15.12
C GLY A 694 -1.92 -28.92 -15.44
N ARG A 695 -1.75 -27.59 -15.35
CA ARG A 695 -0.47 -26.91 -15.57
C ARG A 695 0.11 -26.31 -14.29
N TYR A 696 1.44 -26.28 -14.23
CA TYR A 696 2.27 -25.71 -13.17
C TYR A 696 2.93 -24.41 -13.64
N TYR A 697 2.88 -23.35 -12.83
CA TYR A 697 3.38 -22.02 -13.22
C TYR A 697 4.63 -21.55 -12.46
N GLY A 698 5.28 -22.43 -11.67
CA GLY A 698 6.64 -22.17 -11.17
C GLY A 698 6.77 -21.77 -9.70
N HIS A 699 5.71 -21.68 -8.91
CA HIS A 699 5.82 -21.59 -7.45
C HIS A 699 5.78 -22.98 -6.79
N PRO A 700 6.86 -23.47 -6.15
CA PRO A 700 6.88 -24.83 -5.63
C PRO A 700 5.85 -25.07 -4.53
N ASN A 701 5.29 -26.27 -4.50
CA ASN A 701 4.48 -26.78 -3.41
C ASN A 701 4.96 -28.20 -3.02
N PRO A 702 5.83 -28.30 -2.01
CA PRO A 702 6.39 -29.59 -1.59
C PRO A 702 5.36 -30.64 -1.13
N SER A 703 4.15 -30.23 -0.70
CA SER A 703 3.10 -31.19 -0.36
C SER A 703 2.57 -31.97 -1.57
N ARG A 704 2.82 -31.47 -2.79
CA ARG A 704 2.48 -32.11 -4.07
C ARG A 704 3.71 -32.61 -4.84
N ASN A 705 4.89 -32.66 -4.22
CA ASN A 705 6.18 -32.94 -4.89
C ASN A 705 6.49 -31.97 -6.06
N GLU A 706 5.93 -30.75 -6.01
CA GLU A 706 6.28 -29.66 -6.91
C GLU A 706 7.45 -28.91 -6.29
N CYS A 707 8.68 -29.21 -6.74
CA CYS A 707 9.91 -28.82 -6.03
C CYS A 707 10.70 -27.72 -6.74
N ILE A 708 10.52 -27.59 -8.05
CA ILE A 708 11.31 -26.69 -8.88
C ILE A 708 10.58 -25.39 -9.11
N SER A 709 11.20 -24.27 -8.72
CA SER A 709 10.66 -22.96 -9.01
C SER A 709 10.96 -22.53 -10.45
N SER A 710 9.99 -21.88 -11.09
CA SER A 710 10.07 -21.31 -12.44
C SER A 710 10.66 -22.33 -13.43
N ALA A 711 11.67 -21.95 -14.20
CA ALA A 711 12.29 -22.81 -15.20
C ALA A 711 13.47 -23.66 -14.65
N GLY A 712 13.73 -23.67 -13.34
CA GLY A 712 14.90 -24.33 -12.75
C GLY A 712 16.22 -23.62 -13.09
N ASN A 713 17.32 -24.36 -13.16
CA ASN A 713 18.64 -23.87 -13.57
C ASN A 713 19.24 -24.79 -14.66
N PRO A 714 18.76 -24.73 -15.92
CA PRO A 714 19.10 -25.72 -16.92
C PRO A 714 20.53 -25.58 -17.48
N THR A 715 21.10 -24.37 -17.50
CA THR A 715 22.38 -24.07 -18.18
C THR A 715 23.37 -23.34 -17.28
N ARG A 716 24.67 -23.37 -17.63
CA ARG A 716 25.70 -22.58 -16.95
C ARG A 716 25.68 -21.15 -17.49
N GLY A 717 24.77 -20.32 -17.00
CA GLY A 717 24.57 -18.94 -17.44
C GLY A 717 23.16 -18.69 -17.99
N VAL A 718 22.82 -17.42 -18.19
CA VAL A 718 21.47 -16.97 -18.56
C VAL A 718 21.03 -17.64 -19.86
N ASP A 719 20.04 -18.53 -19.79
CA ASP A 719 19.39 -19.06 -20.99
C ASP A 719 18.53 -17.98 -21.65
N ALA A 720 19.00 -17.47 -22.80
CA ALA A 720 18.30 -16.44 -23.55
C ALA A 720 16.90 -16.86 -24.01
N ARG A 721 16.62 -18.17 -24.14
CA ARG A 721 15.27 -18.68 -24.49
C ARG A 721 14.29 -18.51 -23.34
N LEU A 722 14.80 -18.54 -22.10
CA LEU A 722 14.04 -18.34 -20.87
C LEU A 722 14.06 -16.87 -20.41
N ALA A 723 14.53 -15.97 -21.28
CA ALA A 723 14.54 -14.54 -21.07
C ALA A 723 13.56 -13.84 -22.01
N GLY A 724 12.59 -13.14 -21.44
CA GLY A 724 11.59 -12.38 -22.22
C GLY A 724 11.69 -10.88 -21.94
N PRO A 725 11.50 -10.01 -22.95
CA PRO A 725 11.28 -8.60 -22.70
C PRO A 725 10.00 -8.43 -21.87
N SER A 726 10.04 -7.50 -20.93
CA SER A 726 8.89 -7.10 -20.13
C SER A 726 8.16 -5.92 -20.72
N SER A 727 6.97 -5.67 -20.19
CA SER A 727 6.21 -4.42 -20.37
C SER A 727 6.98 -3.13 -19.99
N GLU A 728 8.17 -3.24 -19.38
CA GLU A 728 9.03 -2.10 -19.03
C GLU A 728 10.28 -1.99 -19.91
N GLY A 729 10.37 -2.79 -20.99
CA GLY A 729 11.54 -2.82 -21.87
C GLY A 729 12.79 -3.46 -21.25
N ARG A 730 12.64 -4.18 -20.13
CA ARG A 730 13.71 -4.97 -19.50
C ARG A 730 13.55 -6.44 -19.80
N SER A 731 14.63 -7.17 -20.06
CA SER A 731 14.59 -8.63 -20.15
C SER A 731 14.69 -9.26 -18.76
N TYR A 732 13.85 -10.25 -18.48
CA TYR A 732 13.91 -11.04 -17.25
C TYR A 732 14.10 -12.51 -17.58
N ALA A 733 15.06 -13.15 -16.91
CA ALA A 733 15.26 -14.60 -16.97
C ALA A 733 14.36 -15.30 -15.93
N PHE A 734 13.76 -16.43 -16.31
CA PHE A 734 13.01 -17.32 -15.42
C PHE A 734 13.87 -18.39 -14.74
N GLU A 735 15.17 -18.41 -15.03
CA GLU A 735 16.18 -19.29 -14.42
C GLU A 735 16.42 -18.93 -12.94
N ILE A 736 16.46 -19.93 -12.06
CA ILE A 736 16.73 -19.84 -10.63
C ILE A 736 18.16 -20.32 -10.33
N THR A 737 19.13 -19.41 -10.39
CA THR A 737 20.57 -19.71 -10.26
C THR A 737 21.01 -20.33 -8.93
N SER A 738 20.14 -20.37 -7.92
CA SER A 738 20.41 -21.03 -6.64
C SER A 738 20.27 -22.55 -6.71
N TYR A 739 19.58 -23.11 -7.72
CA TYR A 739 19.63 -24.54 -7.99
C TYR A 739 20.96 -24.95 -8.62
N PRO A 740 21.39 -26.23 -8.49
CA PRO A 740 22.51 -26.76 -9.27
C PRO A 740 22.27 -26.62 -10.79
N VAL A 741 23.32 -26.29 -11.53
CA VAL A 741 23.28 -26.27 -13.00
C VAL A 741 22.85 -27.64 -13.54
N GLY A 742 21.94 -27.63 -14.51
CA GLY A 742 21.31 -28.82 -15.10
C GLY A 742 19.93 -29.13 -14.54
N THR A 743 19.48 -28.43 -13.48
CA THR A 743 18.14 -28.59 -12.91
C THR A 743 17.09 -28.12 -13.91
N GLN A 744 16.32 -29.05 -14.48
CA GLN A 744 15.25 -28.73 -15.43
C GLN A 744 14.00 -28.20 -14.72
N ALA A 745 13.15 -27.48 -15.45
CA ALA A 745 11.82 -27.12 -15.00
C ALA A 745 11.00 -28.38 -14.63
N GLN A 746 9.98 -28.20 -13.77
CA GLN A 746 9.11 -29.30 -13.36
C GLN A 746 8.42 -29.95 -14.59
N GLY A 747 8.55 -31.28 -14.72
CA GLY A 747 8.11 -32.04 -15.89
C GLY A 747 6.96 -33.04 -15.64
N ASN A 748 6.45 -33.63 -16.74
CA ASN A 748 5.26 -34.50 -16.84
C ASN A 748 5.39 -35.91 -16.24
N GLU A 749 6.35 -36.12 -15.35
CA GLU A 749 6.58 -37.42 -14.74
C GLU A 749 5.54 -37.68 -13.63
N LYS A 750 5.18 -38.96 -13.45
CA LYS A 750 4.11 -39.50 -12.60
C LYS A 750 3.33 -38.48 -11.74
N GLY A 751 2.20 -38.01 -12.25
CA GLY A 751 1.20 -37.27 -11.48
C GLY A 751 1.51 -35.79 -11.23
N LEU A 752 2.59 -35.25 -11.80
CA LEU A 752 2.97 -33.84 -11.69
C LEU A 752 2.47 -33.02 -12.87
N PHE A 753 2.12 -31.77 -12.62
CA PHE A 753 1.67 -30.85 -13.65
C PHE A 753 2.85 -30.30 -14.48
N PRO A 754 2.79 -30.33 -15.82
CA PRO A 754 3.77 -29.70 -16.69
C PRO A 754 4.01 -28.24 -16.35
N TYR A 755 5.28 -27.81 -16.29
CA TYR A 755 5.59 -26.39 -16.31
C TYR A 755 5.04 -25.71 -17.58
N LYS A 756 4.48 -24.52 -17.40
CA LYS A 756 4.06 -23.64 -18.49
C LYS A 756 4.62 -22.24 -18.24
N GLU A 757 5.34 -21.76 -19.23
CA GLU A 757 5.91 -20.41 -19.20
C GLU A 757 4.82 -19.33 -19.20
N PRO A 758 5.10 -18.19 -18.54
CA PRO A 758 4.21 -17.03 -18.58
C PRO A 758 4.17 -16.41 -19.97
N LEU A 759 3.08 -15.69 -20.28
CA LEU A 759 2.95 -14.93 -21.52
C LEU A 759 3.89 -13.72 -21.56
N LEU A 760 4.02 -13.03 -20.43
CA LEU A 760 4.78 -11.79 -20.32
C LEU A 760 5.24 -11.55 -18.88
N PRO A 761 6.53 -11.23 -18.64
CA PRO A 761 6.95 -10.63 -17.39
C PRO A 761 6.45 -9.18 -17.30
N LEU A 762 5.73 -8.87 -16.23
CA LEU A 762 5.08 -7.58 -15.98
C LEU A 762 6.01 -6.56 -15.29
N GLY A 763 7.16 -7.03 -14.80
CA GLY A 763 8.15 -6.23 -14.08
C GLY A 763 8.18 -6.54 -12.59
N LEU A 764 9.20 -6.04 -11.90
CA LEU A 764 9.43 -6.37 -10.49
C LEU A 764 8.35 -5.76 -9.60
N SER A 765 7.66 -6.64 -8.87
CA SER A 765 6.83 -6.31 -7.72
C SER A 765 5.76 -5.24 -8.01
N LYS A 766 5.07 -5.46 -9.13
CA LYS A 766 3.90 -4.66 -9.51
C LYS A 766 2.75 -4.88 -8.54
N SER A 767 2.74 -6.04 -7.87
CA SER A 767 1.55 -6.60 -7.26
C SER A 767 0.41 -6.50 -8.27
N ALA A 768 0.64 -7.15 -9.42
CA ALA A 768 -0.33 -7.21 -10.52
C ALA A 768 -1.54 -8.01 -10.03
N ASN A 769 -2.61 -7.31 -9.68
CA ASN A 769 -3.71 -7.88 -8.90
C ASN A 769 -4.95 -8.06 -9.78
N GLY A 770 -5.85 -7.08 -9.80
CA GLY A 770 -7.06 -7.16 -10.62
C GLY A 770 -6.75 -7.28 -12.10
N ILE A 771 -7.46 -8.18 -12.78
CA ILE A 771 -7.40 -8.37 -14.23
C ILE A 771 -8.81 -8.55 -14.80
N ILE A 772 -9.08 -7.93 -15.95
CA ILE A 772 -10.27 -8.21 -16.77
C ILE A 772 -9.91 -8.32 -18.25
N ALA A 773 -10.70 -9.08 -18.99
CA ALA A 773 -10.81 -8.95 -20.43
C ALA A 773 -11.80 -7.81 -20.76
N TYR A 774 -11.38 -6.80 -21.49
CA TYR A 774 -12.24 -5.70 -21.90
C TYR A 774 -13.25 -6.17 -22.94
N ARG A 775 -14.54 -5.89 -22.71
CA ARG A 775 -15.68 -6.41 -23.51
C ARG A 775 -16.51 -5.29 -24.14
N GLY A 776 -16.37 -4.06 -23.65
CA GLY A 776 -17.07 -2.89 -24.18
C GLY A 776 -16.68 -2.58 -25.64
N ASN A 777 -17.52 -1.80 -26.31
CA ASN A 777 -17.30 -1.37 -27.69
C ASN A 777 -16.81 0.09 -27.79
N ALA A 778 -16.41 0.71 -26.68
CA ALA A 778 -15.85 2.05 -26.70
C ALA A 778 -14.62 2.13 -27.62
N PHE A 779 -14.32 3.34 -28.11
CA PHE A 779 -13.24 3.57 -29.06
C PHE A 779 -13.34 2.69 -30.33
N CYS A 780 -14.55 2.56 -30.89
CA CYS A 780 -14.82 1.71 -32.05
C CYS A 780 -14.45 0.23 -31.83
N GLY A 781 -14.45 -0.24 -30.57
CA GLY A 781 -14.04 -1.58 -30.20
C GLY A 781 -12.52 -1.81 -30.21
N ALA A 782 -11.69 -0.77 -30.29
CA ALA A 782 -10.23 -0.91 -30.35
C ALA A 782 -9.62 -1.66 -29.15
N MET A 783 -10.25 -1.53 -27.97
CA MET A 783 -9.84 -2.22 -26.75
C MET A 783 -10.51 -3.60 -26.56
N LYS A 784 -11.46 -3.98 -27.42
CA LYS A 784 -12.26 -5.19 -27.21
C LYS A 784 -11.40 -6.45 -27.32
N GLY A 785 -11.37 -7.25 -26.27
CA GLY A 785 -10.49 -8.42 -26.17
C GLY A 785 -9.07 -8.10 -25.68
N ASP A 786 -8.80 -6.87 -25.23
CA ASP A 786 -7.56 -6.56 -24.55
C ASP A 786 -7.67 -6.87 -23.06
N LEU A 787 -6.54 -7.16 -22.42
CA LEU A 787 -6.48 -7.39 -20.98
C LEU A 787 -6.15 -6.08 -20.27
N LEU A 788 -6.91 -5.74 -19.24
CA LEU A 788 -6.62 -4.63 -18.35
C LEU A 788 -6.16 -5.16 -16.99
N VAL A 789 -5.05 -4.64 -16.48
CA VAL A 789 -4.44 -5.09 -15.22
C VAL A 789 -4.17 -3.91 -14.29
N ALA A 790 -4.56 -4.06 -13.03
CA ALA A 790 -4.27 -3.11 -11.96
C ALA A 790 -2.94 -3.46 -11.27
N TYR A 791 -2.00 -2.53 -11.28
CA TYR A 791 -0.73 -2.65 -10.55
C TYR A 791 -0.86 -1.97 -9.19
N TYR A 792 -1.03 -2.77 -8.13
CA TYR A 792 -1.29 -2.30 -6.77
C TYR A 792 -0.08 -1.64 -6.09
N SER A 793 1.14 -1.92 -6.57
CA SER A 793 2.36 -1.49 -5.92
C SER A 793 3.20 -0.64 -6.89
N VAL A 794 4.34 -1.14 -7.39
CA VAL A 794 5.31 -0.31 -8.10
C VAL A 794 4.74 0.30 -9.38
N GLY A 795 4.49 1.61 -9.35
CA GLY A 795 4.00 2.42 -10.45
C GLY A 795 2.55 2.86 -10.34
N ASP A 796 1.75 2.24 -9.44
CA ASP A 796 0.33 2.54 -9.17
C ASP A 796 -0.45 2.94 -10.44
N GLN A 797 -0.81 1.95 -11.26
CA GLN A 797 -1.30 2.21 -12.63
C GLN A 797 -2.24 1.13 -13.14
N ILE A 798 -2.97 1.46 -14.22
CA ILE A 798 -3.70 0.50 -15.05
C ILE A 798 -2.93 0.27 -16.35
N LYS A 799 -2.61 -1.00 -16.63
CA LYS A 799 -1.97 -1.44 -17.87
C LYS A 799 -2.98 -2.08 -18.80
N ARG A 800 -2.87 -1.80 -20.09
CA ARG A 800 -3.58 -2.49 -21.18
C ARG A 800 -2.59 -3.39 -21.91
N PHE A 801 -3.00 -4.61 -22.19
CA PHE A 801 -2.25 -5.58 -22.98
C PHE A 801 -3.12 -6.09 -24.13
N LYS A 802 -2.69 -5.82 -25.35
CA LYS A 802 -3.30 -6.37 -26.56
C LYS A 802 -2.68 -7.72 -26.88
N LEU A 803 -3.54 -8.72 -27.06
CA LEU A 803 -3.13 -10.07 -27.43
C LEU A 803 -3.09 -10.23 -28.95
N ASN A 804 -2.31 -11.19 -29.43
CA ASN A 804 -2.48 -11.70 -30.80
C ASN A 804 -3.81 -12.45 -30.95
N ASN A 805 -4.25 -12.68 -32.19
CA ASN A 805 -5.52 -13.37 -32.49
C ASN A 805 -5.63 -14.76 -31.83
N ALA A 806 -4.51 -15.47 -31.69
CA ALA A 806 -4.47 -16.79 -31.06
C ALA A 806 -4.61 -16.74 -29.52
N GLY A 807 -4.46 -15.57 -28.88
CA GLY A 807 -4.44 -15.44 -27.43
C GLY A 807 -3.22 -16.11 -26.78
N THR A 808 -2.08 -16.11 -27.46
CA THR A 808 -0.85 -16.79 -27.03
C THR A 808 0.33 -15.87 -26.79
N LYS A 809 0.22 -14.58 -27.17
CA LYS A 809 1.27 -13.57 -26.99
C LYS A 809 0.67 -12.18 -26.80
N VAL A 810 1.34 -11.33 -26.04
CA VAL A 810 1.09 -9.88 -26.03
C VAL A 810 1.82 -9.27 -27.22
N VAL A 811 1.13 -8.45 -28.00
CA VAL A 811 1.68 -7.78 -29.20
C VAL A 811 1.83 -6.27 -29.02
N PHE A 812 1.13 -5.71 -28.04
CA PHE A 812 1.21 -4.30 -27.69
C PHE A 812 0.80 -4.11 -26.23
N ASP A 813 1.43 -3.17 -25.54
CA ASP A 813 1.03 -2.78 -24.20
C ASP A 813 1.18 -1.27 -23.99
N GLU A 814 0.30 -0.71 -23.17
CA GLU A 814 0.34 0.70 -22.81
C GLU A 814 -0.12 0.90 -21.37
N THR A 815 0.19 2.07 -20.83
CA THR A 815 -0.35 2.52 -19.55
C THR A 815 -1.54 3.42 -19.84
N LEU A 816 -2.75 2.98 -19.50
CA LEU A 816 -3.97 3.78 -19.68
C LEU A 816 -4.03 4.96 -18.70
N ARG A 817 -3.48 4.78 -17.50
CA ARG A 817 -3.40 5.84 -16.50
C ARG A 817 -2.20 5.65 -15.59
N ARG A 818 -1.37 6.69 -15.51
CA ARG A 818 -0.32 6.90 -14.50
C ARG A 818 -0.59 8.23 -13.78
N SER A 819 -0.14 8.31 -12.54
CA SER A 819 0.02 9.59 -11.84
C SER A 819 1.09 10.45 -12.53
N THR A 820 0.72 11.37 -13.42
CA THR A 820 1.61 12.48 -13.79
C THR A 820 0.87 13.82 -13.80
N LYS A 821 1.49 14.83 -13.18
CA LYS A 821 0.98 16.19 -13.03
C LYS A 821 0.80 16.92 -14.36
N SER A 822 1.42 16.44 -15.45
CA SER A 822 1.40 17.11 -16.75
C SER A 822 0.07 17.04 -17.50
N THR A 823 -0.91 16.26 -17.03
CA THR A 823 -2.26 16.15 -17.65
C THR A 823 -3.40 16.50 -16.70
N GLY A 824 -3.12 17.08 -15.52
CA GLY A 824 -4.16 17.64 -14.66
C GLY A 824 -5.09 16.65 -13.95
N GLY A 825 -4.83 15.34 -13.97
CA GLY A 825 -5.67 14.37 -13.24
C GLY A 825 -5.03 13.82 -11.95
N GLU A 826 -5.86 13.26 -11.07
CA GLU A 826 -5.46 12.77 -9.75
C GLU A 826 -4.63 11.46 -9.81
N GLU A 827 -3.75 11.27 -8.84
CA GLU A 827 -2.88 10.10 -8.69
C GLU A 827 -3.67 8.87 -8.18
N MET A 828 -3.40 7.69 -8.75
CA MET A 828 -3.86 6.41 -8.20
C MET A 828 -3.00 5.97 -7.01
N ASN A 829 -3.61 5.30 -6.03
CA ASN A 829 -2.88 4.79 -4.87
C ASN A 829 -3.40 3.41 -4.48
N ASN A 830 -2.58 2.39 -4.71
CA ASN A 830 -2.89 1.00 -4.48
C ASN A 830 -4.17 0.54 -5.21
N PRO A 831 -4.23 0.63 -6.56
CA PRO A 831 -5.35 0.08 -7.33
C PRO A 831 -5.33 -1.45 -7.25
N LEU A 832 -6.43 -2.04 -6.78
CA LEU A 832 -6.47 -3.45 -6.40
C LEU A 832 -7.30 -4.32 -7.33
N SER A 833 -8.55 -3.95 -7.57
CA SER A 833 -9.50 -4.70 -8.42
C SER A 833 -10.03 -3.80 -9.52
N ILE A 834 -10.33 -4.39 -10.67
CA ILE A 834 -10.82 -3.72 -11.87
C ILE A 834 -12.08 -4.44 -12.36
N ALA A 835 -13.09 -3.68 -12.76
CA ALA A 835 -14.32 -4.16 -13.38
C ALA A 835 -14.71 -3.24 -14.54
N GLN A 836 -15.63 -3.70 -15.39
CA GLN A 836 -16.22 -2.89 -16.45
C GLN A 836 -17.73 -3.09 -16.50
N ASP A 837 -18.45 -2.10 -17.02
CA ASP A 837 -19.85 -2.27 -17.45
C ASP A 837 -19.97 -2.55 -18.96
N ASP A 838 -21.20 -2.69 -19.44
CA ASP A 838 -21.52 -3.00 -20.84
C ASP A 838 -21.12 -1.85 -21.81
N ASP A 839 -21.11 -0.61 -21.32
CA ASP A 839 -20.77 0.58 -22.09
C ASP A 839 -19.24 0.75 -22.22
N GLY A 840 -18.47 -0.05 -21.48
CA GLY A 840 -17.02 -0.04 -21.49
C GLY A 840 -16.41 0.96 -20.50
N ASN A 841 -17.19 1.45 -19.54
CA ASN A 841 -16.66 2.21 -18.41
C ASN A 841 -15.84 1.29 -17.52
N ILE A 842 -14.69 1.77 -17.04
CA ILE A 842 -13.78 1.00 -16.19
C ILE A 842 -13.88 1.49 -14.74
N TYR A 843 -13.95 0.55 -13.81
CA TYR A 843 -14.08 0.81 -12.38
C TYR A 843 -12.89 0.21 -11.65
N VAL A 844 -12.17 1.02 -10.89
CA VAL A 844 -10.96 0.57 -10.17
C VAL A 844 -11.11 0.83 -8.68
N ALA A 845 -10.97 -0.22 -7.88
CA ALA A 845 -10.88 -0.11 -6.43
C ALA A 845 -9.51 0.42 -6.01
N GLU A 846 -9.43 1.64 -5.48
CA GLU A 846 -8.19 2.20 -4.94
C GLU A 846 -8.18 2.06 -3.42
N TYR A 847 -7.43 1.07 -2.95
CA TYR A 847 -7.44 0.64 -1.56
C TYR A 847 -7.03 1.76 -0.61
N ARG A 848 -5.95 2.49 -0.93
CA ARG A 848 -5.40 3.55 -0.07
C ARG A 848 -6.05 4.91 -0.27
N ASN A 849 -6.60 5.20 -1.46
CA ASN A 849 -7.37 6.44 -1.68
C ASN A 849 -8.81 6.36 -1.15
N ALA A 850 -9.25 5.20 -0.65
CA ALA A 850 -10.60 5.00 -0.12
C ALA A 850 -11.69 5.44 -1.12
N ARG A 851 -11.52 5.01 -2.38
CA ARG A 851 -12.45 5.32 -3.47
C ARG A 851 -12.49 4.23 -4.54
N ILE A 852 -13.52 4.30 -5.37
CA ILE A 852 -13.52 3.70 -6.70
C ILE A 852 -13.27 4.81 -7.71
N SER A 853 -12.26 4.65 -8.57
CA SER A 853 -12.08 5.49 -9.76
C SER A 853 -12.91 4.94 -10.90
N VAL A 854 -13.66 5.82 -11.56
CA VAL A 854 -14.50 5.48 -12.71
C VAL A 854 -13.98 6.21 -13.92
N PHE A 855 -13.56 5.45 -14.93
CA PHE A 855 -13.07 5.92 -16.21
C PHE A 855 -14.20 5.78 -17.23
N VAL A 856 -14.67 6.90 -17.74
CA VAL A 856 -15.75 6.98 -18.74
C VAL A 856 -15.11 7.25 -20.10
N PRO A 857 -15.25 6.35 -21.09
CA PRO A 857 -14.63 6.54 -22.40
C PRO A 857 -15.06 7.85 -23.05
N LYS A 858 -14.10 8.64 -23.54
CA LYS A 858 -14.46 9.79 -24.38
C LYS A 858 -14.87 9.33 -25.77
N PRO A 859 -15.89 9.95 -26.38
CA PRO A 859 -16.27 9.65 -27.76
C PRO A 859 -15.11 9.89 -28.73
N VAL A 860 -14.92 8.98 -29.67
CA VAL A 860 -14.00 9.13 -30.81
C VAL A 860 -14.77 8.97 -32.11
N LYS A 861 -14.28 9.57 -33.20
CA LYS A 861 -14.84 9.35 -34.53
C LYS A 861 -14.35 8.01 -35.08
N CYS A 862 -15.31 7.13 -35.34
CA CYS A 862 -15.21 6.03 -36.29
C CYS A 862 -15.72 6.56 -37.65
#